data_AF-A0A3Q0CH84-F1
#
_entry.id   AF-A0A3Q0CH84-F1
#
_cell.length_a   1.000
_cell.length_b   1.000
_cell.length_c   1.000
_cell.angle_alpha   90.00
_cell.angle_beta   90.00
_cell.angle_gamma   90.00
#
_symmetry.space_group_name_H-M   'P 1'
#
loop_
_entity.id
_entity.type
_entity.pdbx_description
1 polymer ?
#
loop_
_entity_poly.entity_id
_entity_poly.type
_entity_poly.pdbx_seq_one_letter_code
_entity_poly.pdbx_strand_id
1 'polypeptide(L)'
;MAESSSDSDHFRYRDRLSRRAARTIHRETGSHPAVDVTAKINTITSTLQDTSRNLRQVDAMLGRYREHSIGQAGAIEQLKEDLEQSISQLRSQRLQRNSGGRSASVTSLSASDLDGGAGAETLRFTPTSPLKDYDPQGIKRNRSRTGVRFVRETDDAVQLHAFHQSLRDLSSEQVRLGNDFNRELSRRSRSDAETKRVLEELTEKINEAQKQDVVSDRVERRLQEIEREMRTERELVERRQDQLGRISLKLQEALKKQETKADENEDLMKNKLRQTETEKSQLEQELELSRRLLNQSEGSRETLLQQVEELRTQLTKAEGDRKGLQHQVSYISKQQPSQRDDQRDDWRFRRGVEREKQSVEQQMADLRVHLDLNAMASELEEAKRCMERKEREKASLVAQMETLTRDLANKEKQQLQMLDQLKEIQNHFETCEADRKRSDLQISELSHHAEDATKQAEHYLSEFQRSEALRDEAEKRREDLKMKAQDSIRQWKLKHKKLERALDKQAETLDQLTDKNSQILKEKDELKSQLYAALQQIENLRKELNDVLTKRALQEEELHCKEKKLSDLQSQQAELELEVKNSLDTIHRLESELKRQSKMQSQIKAEKIHLEEEIAELKMSQAQDKTKLLEMQESIKDLSAIRADLANKLAEEERAKKAVLKDLSELTAQAKSKEEETATIITQLKLERDVHQRELDDLTSSLQSVKMKHEQNIQELMKHFKKEKSEAENHIRTLKEKHISNEEEHLRRMEEARLQLKDQLLCLETEQESILGVIGKEIDAACKTFSKDSMEKLKVFTSGPEIHYDPHRWLAESKTKLQWLCEELKERETREKSVRQQLVLCRQELRELTEHKESELLCLFEHIERQEQLLEEFHHEKRGGSTCSLSSSSAFMEPQGWKKPTGTSLRTFPNCALALPLAFSNSLFLRLVEQAVES
;
A
#
# COMPACT_ATOMS: atom_id res chain seq x y z
N MET A 1 -11.93 4.80 -62.16
CA MET A 1 -12.42 6.20 -62.19
C MET A 1 -13.36 6.36 -61.02
N ALA A 2 -13.29 7.49 -60.30
CA ALA A 2 -14.16 7.90 -59.19
C ALA A 2 -14.26 6.96 -57.96
N GLU A 3 -14.25 7.43 -56.70
CA GLU A 3 -13.65 8.66 -56.15
C GLU A 3 -13.47 8.53 -54.62
N SER A 4 -12.95 9.58 -53.98
CA SER A 4 -12.63 9.78 -52.55
C SER A 4 -13.66 9.28 -51.51
N SER A 5 -13.35 9.08 -50.21
CA SER A 5 -12.37 9.81 -49.38
C SER A 5 -11.82 9.07 -48.14
N SER A 6 -10.58 9.44 -47.78
CA SER A 6 -9.95 9.59 -46.44
C SER A 6 -10.90 9.49 -45.23
N ASP A 7 -10.55 8.84 -44.10
CA ASP A 7 -9.35 9.11 -43.29
C ASP A 7 -8.66 7.88 -42.67
N SER A 8 -7.32 7.97 -42.52
CA SER A 8 -6.47 6.93 -41.93
C SER A 8 -5.15 7.52 -41.42
N ASP A 9 -5.07 7.85 -40.12
CA ASP A 9 -3.80 8.20 -39.46
C ASP A 9 -3.55 7.31 -38.24
N HIS A 10 -2.64 6.34 -38.40
CA HIS A 10 -2.13 5.50 -37.32
C HIS A 10 -0.61 5.66 -37.20
N PHE A 11 -0.18 6.90 -36.92
CA PHE A 11 1.24 7.23 -36.88
C PHE A 11 1.94 6.69 -35.63
N ARG A 12 3.02 5.95 -35.91
CA ARG A 12 3.94 5.40 -34.91
C ARG A 12 4.63 6.54 -34.17
N TYR A 13 4.93 6.35 -32.88
CA TYR A 13 6.15 6.94 -32.32
C TYR A 13 7.21 5.87 -32.09
N ARG A 14 8.45 6.24 -32.42
CA ARG A 14 9.61 5.33 -32.46
C ARG A 14 10.50 5.58 -31.26
N ASP A 15 11.04 4.48 -30.72
CA ASP A 15 12.10 4.46 -29.71
C ASP A 15 13.21 5.51 -29.97
N ARG A 16 13.55 6.25 -28.91
CA ARG A 16 14.77 7.06 -28.76
C ARG A 16 15.20 7.14 -27.28
N LEU A 17 15.60 6.02 -26.66
CA LEU A 17 16.34 6.07 -25.39
C LEU A 17 17.79 5.57 -25.54
N SER A 18 18.71 6.49 -25.86
CA SER A 18 20.15 6.30 -25.61
C SER A 18 20.97 7.58 -25.67
N ARG A 19 21.79 7.79 -24.61
CA ARG A 19 23.21 8.21 -24.65
C ARG A 19 23.48 9.54 -25.41
N ARG A 20 23.80 10.67 -24.77
CA ARG A 20 24.93 10.98 -23.84
C ARG A 20 24.71 12.42 -23.29
N ALA A 21 25.40 12.96 -22.30
CA ALA A 21 26.55 12.52 -21.50
C ALA A 21 26.50 13.18 -20.10
N ALA A 22 27.30 12.70 -19.14
CA ALA A 22 27.61 13.45 -17.93
C ALA A 22 28.56 14.63 -18.23
N ARG A 23 28.38 15.73 -17.49
CA ARG A 23 29.40 16.77 -17.23
C ARG A 23 29.30 17.11 -15.74
N THR A 24 30.18 16.55 -14.91
CA THR A 24 31.43 17.20 -14.46
C THR A 24 31.16 18.52 -13.75
N ILE A 25 31.17 18.49 -12.42
CA ILE A 25 31.22 19.69 -11.59
C ILE A 25 32.58 20.35 -11.83
N HIS A 26 32.56 21.57 -12.35
CA HIS A 26 33.69 22.48 -12.28
C HIS A 26 33.29 23.69 -11.44
N ARG A 27 34.14 24.02 -10.47
CA ARG A 27 34.09 25.31 -9.78
C ARG A 27 34.63 26.36 -10.74
N GLU A 28 33.77 27.22 -11.26
CA GLU A 28 34.18 28.54 -11.70
C GLU A 28 33.32 29.61 -11.04
N THR A 29 34.00 30.60 -10.47
CA THR A 29 33.41 31.63 -9.62
C THR A 29 32.92 32.77 -10.51
N GLY A 30 31.62 32.83 -10.81
CA GLY A 30 31.04 33.83 -11.72
C GLY A 30 29.63 34.26 -11.31
N SER A 31 29.47 35.53 -10.94
CA SER A 31 28.18 36.12 -10.52
C SER A 31 27.13 36.12 -11.63
N HIS A 32 25.90 35.65 -11.34
CA HIS A 32 24.61 36.17 -11.89
C HIS A 32 23.38 35.49 -11.24
N PRO A 33 22.85 35.98 -10.10
CA PRO A 33 21.73 35.34 -9.41
C PRO A 33 20.38 35.35 -10.16
N ALA A 34 20.11 36.39 -10.96
CA ALA A 34 18.78 36.64 -11.53
C ALA A 34 18.33 35.65 -12.61
N VAL A 35 19.28 35.08 -13.37
CA VAL A 35 18.96 34.18 -14.50
C VAL A 35 18.44 32.83 -14.00
N ASP A 36 19.05 32.27 -12.96
CA ASP A 36 18.65 31.00 -12.35
C ASP A 36 17.27 31.09 -11.65
N VAL A 37 16.99 32.21 -10.96
CA VAL A 37 15.64 32.49 -10.43
C VAL A 37 14.60 32.58 -11.55
N THR A 38 14.93 33.26 -12.66
CA THR A 38 14.03 33.37 -13.82
C THR A 38 13.78 32.01 -14.49
N ALA A 39 14.81 31.17 -14.62
CA ALA A 39 14.68 29.80 -15.14
C ALA A 39 13.77 28.93 -14.25
N LYS A 40 13.91 29.03 -12.92
CA LYS A 40 13.06 28.35 -11.94
C LYS A 40 11.62 28.84 -11.99
N ILE A 41 11.38 30.15 -12.08
CA ILE A 41 10.04 30.74 -12.26
C ILE A 41 9.41 30.23 -13.57
N ASN A 42 10.15 30.20 -14.68
CA ASN A 42 9.65 29.68 -15.95
C ASN A 42 9.32 28.18 -15.88
N THR A 43 10.13 27.39 -15.15
CA THR A 43 9.84 25.96 -14.92
C THR A 43 8.58 25.75 -14.08
N ILE A 44 8.41 26.53 -13.00
CA ILE A 44 7.20 26.54 -12.17
C ILE A 44 5.98 27.01 -12.98
N THR A 45 6.14 28.01 -13.84
CA THR A 45 5.08 28.50 -14.72
C THR A 45 4.65 27.44 -15.74
N SER A 46 5.60 26.70 -16.34
CA SER A 46 5.29 25.60 -17.24
C SER A 46 4.54 24.47 -16.51
N THR A 47 5.03 24.02 -15.35
CA THR A 47 4.36 22.94 -14.60
C THR A 47 2.99 23.35 -14.05
N LEU A 48 2.78 24.63 -13.71
CA LEU A 48 1.45 25.17 -13.40
C LEU A 48 0.54 25.27 -14.64
N GLN A 49 1.06 25.63 -15.81
CA GLN A 49 0.29 25.59 -17.06
C GLN A 49 -0.10 24.15 -17.43
N ASP A 50 0.80 23.18 -17.25
CA ASP A 50 0.55 21.77 -17.58
C ASP A 50 -0.39 21.10 -16.56
N THR A 51 -0.32 21.42 -15.27
CA THR A 51 -1.38 21.01 -14.32
C THR A 51 -2.72 21.68 -14.65
N SER A 52 -2.74 22.94 -15.08
CA SER A 52 -3.96 23.62 -15.53
C SER A 52 -4.54 23.03 -16.83
N ARG A 53 -3.71 22.48 -17.73
CA ARG A 53 -4.14 21.68 -18.89
C ARG A 53 -4.72 20.34 -18.45
N ASN A 54 -4.02 19.61 -17.59
CA ASN A 54 -4.47 18.31 -17.08
C ASN A 54 -5.82 18.42 -16.33
N LEU A 55 -6.01 19.46 -15.50
CA LEU A 55 -7.28 19.71 -14.81
C LEU A 55 -8.42 20.00 -15.78
N ARG A 56 -8.19 20.78 -16.84
CA ARG A 56 -9.18 21.01 -17.91
C ARG A 56 -9.50 19.73 -18.70
N GLN A 57 -8.51 18.86 -18.93
CA GLN A 57 -8.73 17.56 -19.58
C GLN A 57 -9.53 16.61 -18.68
N VAL A 58 -9.29 16.62 -17.36
CA VAL A 58 -10.09 15.86 -16.38
C VAL A 58 -11.52 16.39 -16.31
N ASP A 59 -11.74 17.70 -16.29
CA ASP A 59 -13.10 18.26 -16.28
C ASP A 59 -13.86 17.98 -17.59
N ALA A 60 -13.18 18.01 -18.74
CA ALA A 60 -13.76 17.57 -20.02
C ALA A 60 -14.11 16.06 -20.03
N MET A 61 -13.28 15.21 -19.40
CA MET A 61 -13.60 13.79 -19.21
C MET A 61 -14.79 13.60 -18.26
N LEU A 62 -14.87 14.36 -17.17
CA LEU A 62 -16.02 14.35 -16.24
C LEU A 62 -17.30 14.86 -16.91
N GLY A 63 -17.20 15.86 -17.80
CA GLY A 63 -18.26 16.30 -18.70
C GLY A 63 -18.80 15.13 -19.53
N ARG A 64 -17.92 14.42 -20.23
CA ARG A 64 -18.29 13.22 -21.00
C ARG A 64 -18.93 12.12 -20.13
N TYR A 65 -18.43 11.87 -18.92
CA TYR A 65 -19.07 10.92 -18.01
C TYR A 65 -20.47 11.38 -17.55
N ARG A 66 -20.69 12.68 -17.33
CA ARG A 66 -22.03 13.23 -17.07
C ARG A 66 -22.94 13.04 -18.28
N GLU A 67 -22.48 13.35 -19.49
CA GLU A 67 -23.22 13.15 -20.75
C GLU A 67 -23.59 11.67 -20.96
N HIS A 68 -22.68 10.73 -20.73
CA HIS A 68 -22.96 9.29 -20.82
C HIS A 68 -23.95 8.83 -19.75
N SER A 69 -23.85 9.35 -18.52
CA SER A 69 -24.80 9.06 -17.44
C SER A 69 -26.20 9.61 -17.73
N ILE A 70 -26.30 10.80 -18.33
CA ILE A 70 -27.56 11.41 -18.79
C ILE A 70 -28.15 10.60 -19.95
N GLY A 71 -27.32 10.17 -20.91
CA GLY A 71 -27.76 9.30 -22.01
C GLY A 71 -28.23 7.92 -21.52
N GLN A 72 -27.56 7.33 -20.53
CA GLN A 72 -28.00 6.09 -19.87
C GLN A 72 -29.29 6.29 -19.08
N ALA A 73 -29.44 7.41 -18.36
CA ALA A 73 -30.68 7.74 -17.66
C ALA A 73 -31.85 7.90 -18.64
N GLY A 74 -31.67 8.63 -19.74
CA GLY A 74 -32.67 8.78 -20.80
C GLY A 74 -33.01 7.46 -21.51
N ALA A 75 -32.03 6.57 -21.73
CA ALA A 75 -32.30 5.23 -22.26
C ALA A 75 -33.09 4.34 -21.27
N ILE A 76 -32.81 4.46 -19.97
CA ILE A 76 -33.59 3.79 -18.92
C ILE A 76 -34.99 4.40 -18.80
N GLU A 77 -35.14 5.70 -19.03
CA GLU A 77 -36.44 6.40 -19.04
C GLU A 77 -37.28 5.99 -20.25
N GLN A 78 -36.70 5.91 -21.46
CA GLN A 78 -37.35 5.34 -22.63
C GLN A 78 -37.76 3.88 -22.41
N LEU A 79 -36.88 3.04 -21.85
CA LEU A 79 -37.22 1.64 -21.54
C LEU A 79 -38.31 1.50 -20.47
N LYS A 80 -38.45 2.46 -19.55
CA LYS A 80 -39.59 2.53 -18.63
C LYS A 80 -40.86 2.96 -19.37
N GLU A 81 -40.78 3.97 -20.24
CA GLU A 81 -41.93 4.41 -21.03
C GLU A 81 -42.43 3.30 -21.96
N ASP A 82 -41.54 2.63 -22.70
CA ASP A 82 -41.86 1.46 -23.54
C ASP A 82 -42.51 0.33 -22.72
N LEU A 83 -42.07 0.11 -21.48
CA LEU A 83 -42.62 -0.88 -20.56
C LEU A 83 -43.98 -0.44 -19.97
N GLU A 84 -44.18 0.85 -19.69
CA GLU A 84 -45.47 1.41 -19.28
C GLU A 84 -46.48 1.45 -20.44
N GLN A 85 -46.03 1.71 -21.67
CA GLN A 85 -46.79 1.57 -22.90
C GLN A 85 -47.17 0.10 -23.13
N SER A 86 -46.24 -0.86 -22.94
CA SER A 86 -46.51 -2.30 -23.02
C SER A 86 -47.51 -2.77 -21.94
N ILE A 87 -47.37 -2.31 -20.70
CA ILE A 87 -48.35 -2.53 -19.62
C ILE A 87 -49.70 -1.90 -19.98
N SER A 88 -49.72 -0.74 -20.62
CA SER A 88 -50.94 -0.06 -21.05
C SER A 88 -51.61 -0.75 -22.25
N GLN A 89 -50.84 -1.34 -23.16
CA GLN A 89 -51.33 -2.23 -24.22
C GLN A 89 -51.87 -3.55 -23.65
N LEU A 90 -51.23 -4.13 -22.63
CA LEU A 90 -51.74 -5.30 -21.92
C LEU A 90 -53.02 -4.97 -21.13
N ARG A 91 -53.12 -3.77 -20.55
CA ARG A 91 -54.34 -3.26 -19.91
C ARG A 91 -55.45 -3.02 -20.94
N SER A 92 -55.16 -2.42 -22.10
CA SER A 92 -56.16 -2.17 -23.15
C SER A 92 -56.62 -3.46 -23.83
N GLN A 93 -55.75 -4.44 -24.05
CA GLN A 93 -56.15 -5.79 -24.49
C GLN A 93 -57.03 -6.52 -23.46
N ARG A 94 -56.77 -6.38 -22.16
CA ARG A 94 -57.66 -6.90 -21.09
C ARG A 94 -59.01 -6.18 -21.10
N LEU A 95 -59.02 -4.85 -21.31
CA LEU A 95 -60.27 -4.07 -21.43
C LEU A 95 -61.07 -4.43 -22.69
N GLN A 96 -60.43 -4.64 -23.84
CA GLN A 96 -61.09 -5.10 -25.07
C GLN A 96 -61.65 -6.53 -24.92
N ARG A 97 -60.94 -7.43 -24.23
CA ARG A 97 -61.49 -8.74 -23.84
C ARG A 97 -62.73 -8.60 -22.94
N ASN A 98 -62.79 -7.58 -22.09
CA ASN A 98 -63.91 -7.36 -21.16
C ASN A 98 -65.15 -6.72 -21.80
N SER A 99 -65.05 -6.09 -22.98
CA SER A 99 -66.24 -5.69 -23.77
C SER A 99 -66.97 -6.88 -24.44
N GLY A 100 -66.40 -8.09 -24.36
CA GLY A 100 -66.83 -9.30 -25.09
C GLY A 100 -67.91 -10.18 -24.42
N GLY A 101 -68.54 -9.73 -23.33
CA GLY A 101 -69.82 -10.30 -22.86
C GLY A 101 -69.80 -11.26 -21.65
N ARG A 102 -70.51 -10.81 -20.60
CA ARG A 102 -71.24 -11.60 -19.57
C ARG A 102 -70.47 -12.49 -18.59
N SER A 103 -70.26 -11.91 -17.40
CA SER A 103 -70.64 -12.47 -16.09
C SER A 103 -69.86 -13.68 -15.51
N ALA A 104 -69.49 -13.70 -14.22
CA ALA A 104 -69.59 -12.69 -13.16
C ALA A 104 -68.61 -13.02 -12.00
N SER A 105 -68.27 -11.99 -11.20
CA SER A 105 -67.38 -12.06 -10.01
C SER A 105 -65.90 -12.41 -10.35
N VAL A 106 -64.89 -11.99 -9.60
CA VAL A 106 -64.82 -11.56 -8.19
C VAL A 106 -64.11 -10.21 -8.04
N THR A 107 -64.57 -9.37 -7.12
CA THR A 107 -63.91 -8.11 -6.69
C THR A 107 -62.70 -8.41 -5.82
N SER A 108 -61.62 -7.62 -5.93
CA SER A 108 -60.43 -7.74 -5.08
C SER A 108 -60.76 -7.63 -3.58
N LEU A 109 -60.17 -8.50 -2.77
CA LEU A 109 -59.97 -8.28 -1.34
C LEU A 109 -58.50 -8.49 -0.99
N SER A 110 -57.96 -7.56 -0.20
CA SER A 110 -56.63 -7.65 0.41
C SER A 110 -56.63 -8.66 1.55
N ALA A 111 -55.45 -9.14 1.94
CA ALA A 111 -55.31 -9.87 3.19
C ALA A 111 -55.47 -8.91 4.39
N SER A 112 -56.38 -9.23 5.32
CA SER A 112 -56.13 -9.20 6.77
C SER A 112 -57.33 -9.71 7.59
N ASP A 113 -57.01 -10.21 8.79
CA ASP A 113 -57.78 -10.24 10.04
C ASP A 113 -58.98 -11.20 10.24
N LEU A 114 -58.90 -11.88 11.41
CA LEU A 114 -59.88 -12.71 12.15
C LEU A 114 -60.33 -14.03 11.47
N ASP A 115 -60.06 -15.23 11.99
CA ASP A 115 -60.17 -15.83 13.35
C ASP A 115 -61.56 -16.43 13.67
N GLY A 116 -61.54 -17.60 14.33
CA GLY A 116 -62.70 -18.30 14.87
C GLY A 116 -63.51 -19.17 13.88
N GLY A 117 -63.75 -20.43 14.25
CA GLY A 117 -64.83 -21.25 13.65
C GLY A 117 -64.47 -22.69 13.31
N ALA A 118 -64.75 -23.63 14.21
CA ALA A 118 -64.80 -25.05 13.86
C ALA A 118 -66.14 -25.39 13.19
N GLY A 119 -66.11 -26.15 12.10
CA GLY A 119 -67.31 -26.62 11.40
C GLY A 119 -66.96 -27.69 10.38
N ALA A 120 -67.32 -28.93 10.66
CA ALA A 120 -67.15 -30.04 9.72
C ALA A 120 -68.43 -30.24 8.93
N GLU A 121 -68.38 -30.15 7.59
CA GLU A 121 -69.43 -30.75 6.77
C GLU A 121 -68.92 -31.28 5.42
N THR A 122 -69.49 -32.42 5.02
CA THR A 122 -69.07 -33.22 3.86
C THR A 122 -69.81 -32.78 2.61
N LEU A 123 -69.11 -32.21 1.61
CA LEU A 123 -69.59 -32.19 0.23
C LEU A 123 -68.49 -32.59 -0.76
N ARG A 124 -68.94 -33.22 -1.86
CA ARG A 124 -68.07 -33.89 -2.84
C ARG A 124 -67.56 -32.90 -3.88
N PHE A 125 -66.25 -32.85 -4.10
CA PHE A 125 -65.70 -32.20 -5.28
C PHE A 125 -65.97 -33.03 -6.55
N THR A 126 -66.81 -32.49 -7.43
CA THR A 126 -66.85 -32.88 -8.85
C THR A 126 -65.73 -32.17 -9.60
N PRO A 127 -64.78 -32.88 -10.25
CA PRO A 127 -63.78 -32.23 -11.09
C PRO A 127 -64.42 -31.63 -12.35
N THR A 128 -64.34 -30.32 -12.52
CA THR A 128 -64.71 -29.64 -13.77
C THR A 128 -63.49 -29.46 -14.66
N SER A 129 -63.51 -30.03 -15.86
CA SER A 129 -62.50 -29.79 -16.91
C SER A 129 -63.12 -30.03 -18.28
N PRO A 130 -63.52 -28.97 -19.01
CA PRO A 130 -64.17 -29.11 -20.31
C PRO A 130 -63.19 -28.84 -21.47
N LEU A 131 -62.73 -29.89 -22.15
CA LEU A 131 -62.39 -29.74 -23.56
C LEU A 131 -62.66 -31.01 -24.39
N LYS A 132 -63.44 -30.78 -25.43
CA LYS A 132 -63.76 -31.62 -26.60
C LYS A 132 -62.53 -31.76 -27.53
N ASP A 133 -62.46 -32.62 -28.53
CA ASP A 133 -63.43 -33.53 -29.15
C ASP A 133 -62.78 -34.91 -29.42
N TYR A 134 -63.54 -36.00 -29.40
CA TYR A 134 -63.84 -36.80 -30.60
C TYR A 134 -64.89 -37.88 -30.29
N ASP A 135 -65.83 -38.08 -31.21
CA ASP A 135 -66.88 -39.11 -31.19
C ASP A 135 -66.31 -40.47 -31.69
N PRO A 136 -66.89 -41.64 -31.33
CA PRO A 136 -68.07 -42.08 -32.08
C PRO A 136 -69.12 -42.92 -31.31
N GLN A 137 -70.33 -42.39 -31.19
CA GLN A 137 -71.57 -43.17 -31.11
C GLN A 137 -71.77 -43.99 -32.41
N GLY A 138 -72.08 -45.29 -32.33
CA GLY A 138 -72.25 -46.10 -33.56
C GLY A 138 -73.07 -47.41 -33.52
N ILE A 139 -73.39 -47.97 -32.35
CA ILE A 139 -74.05 -49.29 -32.29
C ILE A 139 -75.49 -49.23 -32.82
N LYS A 140 -75.74 -49.81 -34.01
CA LYS A 140 -77.08 -50.16 -34.48
C LYS A 140 -77.45 -51.57 -34.01
N ARG A 141 -78.68 -51.71 -33.51
CA ARG A 141 -79.24 -52.94 -32.94
C ARG A 141 -79.33 -54.07 -33.97
N ASN A 142 -79.22 -55.31 -33.49
CA ASN A 142 -80.16 -56.34 -33.93
C ASN A 142 -80.56 -57.30 -32.80
N ARG A 143 -81.67 -58.01 -32.98
CA ARG A 143 -82.35 -58.81 -31.95
C ARG A 143 -81.92 -60.28 -31.97
N SER A 144 -81.94 -60.91 -30.80
CA SER A 144 -82.67 -62.18 -30.62
C SER A 144 -83.13 -62.34 -29.16
N ARG A 145 -84.19 -63.13 -28.94
CA ARG A 145 -84.66 -63.55 -27.61
C ARG A 145 -84.08 -64.93 -27.33
N THR A 146 -83.53 -65.16 -26.14
CA THR A 146 -83.32 -66.53 -25.64
C THR A 146 -84.64 -67.06 -25.10
N GLY A 147 -85.19 -68.11 -25.74
CA GLY A 147 -86.33 -68.87 -25.23
C GLY A 147 -85.86 -70.05 -24.41
N VAL A 148 -86.46 -70.26 -23.23
CA VAL A 148 -86.08 -71.37 -22.33
C VAL A 148 -86.53 -72.72 -22.89
N ARG A 149 -85.61 -73.68 -22.94
CA ARG A 149 -85.92 -75.12 -22.86
C ARG A 149 -84.92 -75.80 -21.92
N PHE A 150 -85.44 -76.61 -21.01
CA PHE A 150 -84.64 -77.44 -20.13
C PHE A 150 -84.23 -78.74 -20.84
N VAL A 151 -82.95 -79.06 -20.78
CA VAL A 151 -82.39 -80.42 -20.83
C VAL A 151 -81.45 -80.53 -19.62
N ARG A 152 -81.23 -81.73 -19.09
CA ARG A 152 -80.80 -81.95 -17.70
C ARG A 152 -79.66 -82.97 -17.65
N GLU A 153 -78.66 -82.69 -16.79
CA GLU A 153 -77.56 -83.59 -16.38
C GLU A 153 -76.57 -83.99 -17.52
N THR A 154 -75.24 -83.99 -17.35
CA THR A 154 -74.45 -84.18 -16.11
C THR A 154 -73.30 -83.18 -15.84
N ASP A 155 -72.90 -82.31 -16.78
CA ASP A 155 -71.60 -81.59 -16.69
C ASP A 155 -71.59 -80.29 -15.86
N ASP A 156 -72.77 -79.78 -15.46
CA ASP A 156 -72.91 -78.47 -14.79
C ASP A 156 -72.07 -78.33 -13.51
N ALA A 157 -71.84 -79.43 -12.78
CA ALA A 157 -71.13 -79.40 -11.50
C ALA A 157 -69.66 -78.95 -11.65
N VAL A 158 -68.97 -79.36 -12.72
CA VAL A 158 -67.56 -78.99 -12.95
C VAL A 158 -67.46 -77.56 -13.47
N GLN A 159 -68.39 -77.15 -14.35
CA GLN A 159 -68.42 -75.77 -14.86
C GLN A 159 -68.80 -74.77 -13.76
N LEU A 160 -69.75 -75.11 -12.87
CA LEU A 160 -70.05 -74.32 -11.68
C LEU A 160 -68.87 -74.29 -10.69
N HIS A 161 -68.12 -75.38 -10.51
CA HIS A 161 -66.92 -75.34 -9.66
C HIS A 161 -65.84 -74.45 -10.27
N ALA A 162 -65.58 -74.54 -11.58
CA ALA A 162 -64.63 -73.67 -12.27
C ALA A 162 -65.07 -72.19 -12.25
N PHE A 163 -66.37 -71.90 -12.36
CA PHE A 163 -66.93 -70.55 -12.26
C PHE A 163 -66.86 -70.00 -10.83
N HIS A 164 -67.22 -70.80 -9.81
CA HIS A 164 -67.06 -70.39 -8.41
C HIS A 164 -65.60 -70.30 -7.97
N GLN A 165 -64.71 -71.09 -8.56
CA GLN A 165 -63.27 -70.99 -8.34
C GLN A 165 -62.72 -69.73 -8.98
N SER A 166 -62.94 -69.48 -10.28
CA SER A 166 -62.54 -68.23 -10.93
C SER A 166 -63.14 -66.97 -10.28
N LEU A 167 -64.38 -67.02 -9.75
CA LEU A 167 -64.93 -65.93 -8.93
C LEU A 167 -64.22 -65.77 -7.57
N ARG A 168 -63.82 -66.87 -6.92
CA ARG A 168 -63.01 -66.82 -5.69
C ARG A 168 -61.60 -66.31 -5.96
N ASP A 169 -60.99 -66.76 -7.04
CA ASP A 169 -59.65 -66.38 -7.47
C ASP A 169 -59.65 -64.89 -7.85
N LEU A 170 -60.62 -64.43 -8.66
CA LEU A 170 -60.81 -63.01 -8.98
C LEU A 170 -61.10 -62.16 -7.74
N SER A 171 -61.90 -62.65 -6.79
CA SER A 171 -62.13 -61.98 -5.50
C SER A 171 -60.86 -61.92 -4.65
N SER A 172 -60.05 -62.98 -4.64
CA SER A 172 -58.77 -63.03 -3.94
C SER A 172 -57.73 -62.09 -4.59
N GLU A 173 -57.74 -61.97 -5.92
CA GLU A 173 -56.92 -61.01 -6.67
C GLU A 173 -57.39 -59.58 -6.43
N GLN A 174 -58.70 -59.33 -6.36
CA GLN A 174 -59.25 -58.03 -6.00
C GLN A 174 -58.88 -57.63 -4.56
N VAL A 175 -58.85 -58.58 -3.62
CA VAL A 175 -58.34 -58.37 -2.25
C VAL A 175 -56.82 -58.18 -2.24
N ARG A 176 -56.05 -58.94 -3.05
CA ARG A 176 -54.59 -58.79 -3.18
C ARG A 176 -54.23 -57.41 -3.73
N LEU A 177 -54.83 -57.01 -4.85
CA LEU A 177 -54.68 -55.68 -5.42
C LEU A 177 -55.13 -54.59 -4.44
N GLY A 178 -56.21 -54.80 -3.69
CA GLY A 178 -56.62 -53.89 -2.61
C GLY A 178 -55.54 -53.73 -1.53
N ASN A 179 -54.90 -54.82 -1.12
CA ASN A 179 -53.79 -54.80 -0.17
C ASN A 179 -52.53 -54.15 -0.75
N ASP A 180 -52.20 -54.40 -2.02
CA ASP A 180 -51.05 -53.79 -2.71
C ASP A 180 -51.27 -52.28 -2.95
N PHE A 181 -52.49 -51.86 -3.31
CA PHE A 181 -52.86 -50.43 -3.34
C PHE A 181 -52.79 -49.79 -1.96
N ASN A 182 -53.29 -50.44 -0.90
CA ASN A 182 -53.16 -49.93 0.47
C ASN A 182 -51.68 -49.84 0.92
N ARG A 183 -50.83 -50.78 0.47
CA ARG A 183 -49.38 -50.77 0.74
C ARG A 183 -48.66 -49.67 -0.03
N GLU A 184 -49.01 -49.43 -1.29
CA GLU A 184 -48.46 -48.33 -2.10
C GLU A 184 -48.97 -46.96 -1.63
N LEU A 185 -50.23 -46.83 -1.24
CA LEU A 185 -50.77 -45.64 -0.56
C LEU A 185 -50.05 -45.38 0.76
N SER A 186 -49.76 -46.43 1.54
CA SER A 186 -48.96 -46.32 2.77
C SER A 186 -47.51 -45.91 2.48
N ARG A 187 -46.91 -46.40 1.38
CA ARG A 187 -45.55 -46.02 0.96
C ARG A 187 -45.50 -44.58 0.48
N ARG A 188 -46.47 -44.14 -0.34
CA ARG A 188 -46.63 -42.75 -0.78
C ARG A 188 -46.88 -41.83 0.40
N SER A 189 -47.82 -42.14 1.29
CA SER A 189 -48.09 -41.34 2.48
C SER A 189 -46.87 -41.19 3.40
N ARG A 190 -45.95 -42.16 3.45
CA ARG A 190 -44.66 -42.02 4.12
C ARG A 190 -43.71 -41.11 3.34
N SER A 191 -43.55 -41.32 2.04
CA SER A 191 -42.73 -40.45 1.17
C SER A 191 -43.23 -39.00 1.14
N ASP A 192 -44.54 -38.77 1.23
CA ASP A 192 -45.19 -37.47 1.27
C ASP A 192 -45.03 -36.82 2.66
N ALA A 193 -45.01 -37.61 3.73
CA ALA A 193 -44.67 -37.14 5.08
C ALA A 193 -43.17 -36.84 5.24
N GLU A 194 -42.29 -37.62 4.58
CA GLU A 194 -40.84 -37.41 4.55
C GLU A 194 -40.49 -36.16 3.71
N THR A 195 -41.08 -35.99 2.53
CA THR A 195 -40.91 -34.76 1.74
C THR A 195 -41.52 -33.53 2.42
N LYS A 196 -42.66 -33.66 3.11
CA LYS A 196 -43.19 -32.59 3.97
C LYS A 196 -42.23 -32.25 5.11
N ARG A 197 -41.69 -33.23 5.84
CA ARG A 197 -40.67 -32.97 6.87
C ARG A 197 -39.42 -32.30 6.31
N VAL A 198 -38.95 -32.70 5.13
CA VAL A 198 -37.80 -32.05 4.49
C VAL A 198 -38.14 -30.61 4.09
N LEU A 199 -39.35 -30.33 3.62
CA LEU A 199 -39.81 -28.96 3.33
C LEU A 199 -40.05 -28.14 4.61
N GLU A 200 -40.54 -28.75 5.68
CA GLU A 200 -40.70 -28.16 7.01
C GLU A 200 -39.33 -27.84 7.62
N GLU A 201 -38.38 -28.78 7.63
CA GLU A 201 -36.99 -28.55 8.02
C GLU A 201 -36.30 -27.46 7.19
N LEU A 202 -36.54 -27.42 5.86
CA LEU A 202 -36.00 -26.36 5.01
C LEU A 202 -36.66 -25.01 5.31
N THR A 203 -37.95 -24.99 5.64
CA THR A 203 -38.69 -23.79 6.04
C THR A 203 -38.23 -23.31 7.42
N GLU A 204 -37.96 -24.22 8.37
CA GLU A 204 -37.33 -23.90 9.65
C GLU A 204 -35.92 -23.37 9.45
N LYS A 205 -35.08 -24.00 8.62
CA LYS A 205 -33.72 -23.51 8.31
C LYS A 205 -33.72 -22.15 7.60
N ILE A 206 -34.72 -21.87 6.75
CA ILE A 206 -34.92 -20.54 6.14
C ILE A 206 -35.39 -19.53 7.20
N ASN A 207 -36.35 -19.90 8.06
CA ASN A 207 -36.80 -19.06 9.17
C ASN A 207 -35.70 -18.84 10.22
N GLU A 208 -34.76 -19.75 10.38
CA GLU A 208 -33.60 -19.61 11.26
C GLU A 208 -32.46 -18.83 10.61
N ALA A 209 -32.30 -18.89 9.29
CA ALA A 209 -31.48 -17.94 8.55
C ALA A 209 -32.06 -16.51 8.63
N GLN A 210 -33.39 -16.34 8.62
CA GLN A 210 -34.03 -15.05 8.88
C GLN A 210 -33.95 -14.62 10.35
N LYS A 211 -34.11 -15.53 11.32
CA LYS A 211 -33.83 -15.22 12.74
C LYS A 211 -32.33 -14.95 13.00
N GLN A 212 -31.45 -15.34 12.08
CA GLN A 212 -30.05 -14.90 12.03
C GLN A 212 -29.86 -13.50 11.42
N ASP A 213 -30.94 -12.70 11.32
CA ASP A 213 -30.86 -11.23 11.35
C ASP A 213 -30.10 -10.69 12.58
N VAL A 214 -29.68 -11.52 13.54
CA VAL A 214 -28.55 -11.20 14.44
C VAL A 214 -27.33 -10.64 13.69
N VAL A 215 -27.09 -11.03 12.42
CA VAL A 215 -26.08 -10.42 11.55
C VAL A 215 -26.51 -9.03 11.08
N SER A 216 -27.74 -8.86 10.59
CA SER A 216 -28.31 -7.56 10.20
C SER A 216 -28.35 -6.59 11.38
N ASP A 217 -28.92 -6.96 12.52
CA ASP A 217 -28.90 -6.23 13.79
C ASP A 217 -27.48 -5.87 14.23
N ARG A 218 -26.49 -6.75 14.01
CA ARG A 218 -25.09 -6.50 14.40
C ARG A 218 -24.40 -5.56 13.43
N VAL A 219 -24.71 -5.64 12.14
CA VAL A 219 -24.28 -4.67 11.13
C VAL A 219 -24.95 -3.32 11.39
N GLU A 220 -26.24 -3.27 11.69
CA GLU A 220 -26.96 -2.04 12.02
C GLU A 220 -26.45 -1.45 13.34
N ARG A 221 -26.33 -2.24 14.42
CA ARG A 221 -25.71 -1.78 15.67
C ARG A 221 -24.30 -1.27 15.44
N ARG A 222 -23.49 -1.94 14.61
CA ARG A 222 -22.13 -1.47 14.27
C ARG A 222 -22.13 -0.23 13.36
N LEU A 223 -23.11 -0.05 12.48
CA LEU A 223 -23.29 1.16 11.67
C LEU A 223 -23.71 2.33 12.56
N GLN A 224 -24.71 2.15 13.43
CA GLN A 224 -25.11 3.16 14.42
C GLN A 224 -23.96 3.47 15.41
N GLU A 225 -23.14 2.47 15.78
CA GLU A 225 -21.93 2.64 16.59
C GLU A 225 -20.86 3.44 15.83
N ILE A 226 -20.59 3.12 14.56
CA ILE A 226 -19.71 3.92 13.69
C ILE A 226 -20.24 5.34 13.51
N GLU A 227 -21.55 5.56 13.39
CA GLU A 227 -22.09 6.91 13.34
C GLU A 227 -21.94 7.66 14.68
N ARG A 228 -22.03 6.97 15.83
CA ARG A 228 -21.77 7.56 17.16
C ARG A 228 -20.28 7.88 17.31
N GLU A 229 -19.40 6.96 16.95
CA GLU A 229 -17.95 7.16 16.84
C GLU A 229 -17.67 8.40 15.98
N MET A 230 -18.16 8.46 14.73
CA MET A 230 -17.99 9.61 13.82
C MET A 230 -18.58 10.92 14.36
N ARG A 231 -19.67 10.90 15.12
CA ARG A 231 -20.19 12.10 15.80
C ARG A 231 -19.22 12.56 16.90
N THR A 232 -18.77 11.65 17.76
CA THR A 232 -17.79 11.96 18.82
C THR A 232 -16.41 12.35 18.27
N GLU A 233 -15.97 11.77 17.15
CA GLU A 233 -14.73 12.18 16.46
C GLU A 233 -14.87 13.59 15.88
N ARG A 234 -16.02 13.94 15.29
CA ARG A 234 -16.30 15.31 14.84
C ARG A 234 -16.28 16.28 16.01
N GLU A 235 -16.95 15.98 17.12
CA GLU A 235 -16.89 16.80 18.34
C GLU A 235 -15.47 16.92 18.91
N LEU A 236 -14.66 15.85 18.87
CA LEU A 236 -13.27 15.89 19.34
C LEU A 236 -12.37 16.67 18.38
N VAL A 237 -12.61 16.61 17.07
CA VAL A 237 -11.91 17.42 16.05
C VAL A 237 -12.31 18.89 16.17
N GLU A 238 -13.59 19.18 16.37
CA GLU A 238 -14.12 20.52 16.62
C GLU A 238 -13.53 21.10 17.91
N ARG A 239 -13.60 20.38 19.04
CA ARG A 239 -12.93 20.78 20.31
C ARG A 239 -11.42 20.96 20.15
N ARG A 240 -10.75 20.19 19.29
CA ARG A 240 -9.31 20.38 18.95
C ARG A 240 -9.08 21.63 18.10
N GLN A 241 -9.93 21.90 17.10
CA GLN A 241 -9.87 23.13 16.31
C GLN A 241 -10.15 24.36 17.19
N ASP A 242 -11.06 24.23 18.15
CA ASP A 242 -11.41 25.26 19.12
C ASP A 242 -10.25 25.52 20.11
N GLN A 243 -9.58 24.47 20.58
CA GLN A 243 -8.34 24.58 21.37
C GLN A 243 -7.21 25.21 20.55
N LEU A 244 -7.01 24.81 19.29
CA LEU A 244 -6.03 25.41 18.38
C LEU A 244 -6.36 26.88 18.06
N GLY A 245 -7.64 27.24 17.94
CA GLY A 245 -8.11 28.62 17.80
C GLY A 245 -7.80 29.46 19.04
N ARG A 246 -8.07 28.94 20.24
CA ARG A 246 -7.73 29.58 21.52
C ARG A 246 -6.21 29.69 21.72
N ILE A 247 -5.41 28.73 21.25
CA ILE A 247 -3.95 28.79 21.25
C ILE A 247 -3.45 29.81 20.23
N SER A 248 -4.01 29.85 19.03
CA SER A 248 -3.70 30.81 17.98
C SER A 248 -3.98 32.25 18.42
N LEU A 249 -5.13 32.49 19.05
CA LEU A 249 -5.45 33.79 19.66
C LEU A 249 -4.46 34.18 20.77
N LYS A 250 -4.12 33.25 21.67
CA LYS A 250 -3.10 33.49 22.71
C LYS A 250 -1.71 33.79 22.13
N LEU A 251 -1.32 33.10 21.05
CA LEU A 251 -0.07 33.37 20.32
C LEU A 251 -0.13 34.73 19.61
N GLN A 252 -1.23 35.08 18.97
CA GLN A 252 -1.41 36.38 18.31
C GLN A 252 -1.42 37.53 19.32
N GLU A 253 -2.00 37.33 20.51
CA GLU A 253 -1.90 38.28 21.63
C GLU A 253 -0.47 38.37 22.18
N ALA A 254 0.24 37.25 22.31
CA ALA A 254 1.63 37.23 22.79
C ALA A 254 2.57 37.94 21.80
N LEU A 255 2.39 37.71 20.50
CA LEU A 255 3.10 38.40 19.42
C LEU A 255 2.81 39.90 19.45
N LYS A 256 1.54 40.32 19.53
CA LYS A 256 1.20 41.76 19.68
C LYS A 256 1.84 42.39 20.93
N LYS A 257 1.86 41.66 22.06
CA LYS A 257 2.52 42.08 23.31
C LYS A 257 4.06 42.01 23.26
N GLN A 258 4.63 41.45 22.19
CA GLN A 258 6.06 41.43 21.89
C GLN A 258 6.42 42.50 20.85
N GLU A 259 5.56 42.74 19.85
CA GLU A 259 5.63 43.84 18.89
C GLU A 259 5.58 45.19 19.62
N THR A 260 4.59 45.45 20.47
CA THR A 260 4.54 46.72 21.23
C THR A 260 5.74 46.93 22.13
N LYS A 261 6.33 45.84 22.67
CA LYS A 261 7.57 45.92 23.46
C LYS A 261 8.81 46.11 22.59
N ALA A 262 8.80 45.64 21.34
CA ALA A 262 9.85 45.92 20.39
C ALA A 262 9.81 47.40 20.00
N ASP A 263 8.62 47.94 19.70
CA ASP A 263 8.40 49.37 19.41
C ASP A 263 8.85 50.26 20.58
N GLU A 264 8.41 49.97 21.81
CA GLU A 264 8.83 50.68 23.03
C GLU A 264 10.36 50.66 23.21
N ASN A 265 11.02 49.53 22.97
CA ASN A 265 12.48 49.41 23.05
C ASN A 265 13.19 50.12 21.88
N GLU A 266 12.63 50.11 20.67
CA GLU A 266 13.18 50.79 19.51
C GLU A 266 13.12 52.31 19.69
N ASP A 267 12.02 52.84 20.23
CA ASP A 267 11.89 54.27 20.55
C ASP A 267 12.78 54.68 21.74
N LEU A 268 12.94 53.83 22.76
CA LEU A 268 13.96 54.04 23.80
C LEU A 268 15.38 54.06 23.23
N MET A 269 15.68 53.21 22.24
CA MET A 269 16.98 53.19 21.56
C MET A 269 17.18 54.41 20.65
N LYS A 270 16.16 54.85 19.89
CA LYS A 270 16.19 56.10 19.11
C LYS A 270 16.43 57.31 20.00
N ASN A 271 15.80 57.37 21.18
CA ASN A 271 15.98 58.47 22.12
C ASN A 271 17.39 58.47 22.74
N LYS A 272 17.92 57.30 23.14
CA LYS A 272 19.32 57.17 23.58
C LYS A 272 20.31 57.57 22.48
N LEU A 273 20.09 57.13 21.25
CA LEU A 273 20.96 57.45 20.12
C LEU A 273 20.98 58.96 19.85
N ARG A 274 19.80 59.62 19.79
CA ARG A 274 19.68 61.08 19.70
C ARG A 274 20.38 61.80 20.85
N GLN A 275 20.27 61.29 22.08
CA GLN A 275 21.02 61.85 23.22
C GLN A 275 22.53 61.78 22.97
N THR A 276 23.07 60.60 22.58
CA THR A 276 24.50 60.46 22.27
C THR A 276 24.95 61.30 21.07
N GLU A 277 24.08 61.56 20.08
CA GLU A 277 24.36 62.51 19.00
C GLU A 277 24.44 63.96 19.51
N THR A 278 23.58 64.36 20.44
CA THR A 278 23.66 65.70 21.07
C THR A 278 24.88 65.86 21.97
N GLU A 279 25.23 64.85 22.77
CA GLU A 279 26.42 64.83 23.62
C GLU A 279 27.70 64.86 22.77
N LYS A 280 27.76 64.06 21.70
CA LYS A 280 28.82 64.12 20.69
C LYS A 280 28.92 65.53 20.07
N SER A 281 27.79 66.13 19.70
CA SER A 281 27.76 67.48 19.10
C SER A 281 28.25 68.56 20.06
N GLN A 282 28.09 68.37 21.37
CA GLN A 282 28.65 69.25 22.41
C GLN A 282 30.16 69.04 22.54
N LEU A 283 30.62 67.79 22.64
CA LEU A 283 32.06 67.46 22.70
C LEU A 283 32.82 67.93 21.45
N GLU A 284 32.23 67.86 20.26
CA GLU A 284 32.80 68.41 19.03
C GLU A 284 32.94 69.95 19.08
N GLN A 285 31.99 70.65 19.73
CA GLN A 285 32.08 72.09 19.96
C GLN A 285 33.14 72.45 21.03
N GLU A 286 33.23 71.69 22.12
CA GLU A 286 34.26 71.88 23.15
C GLU A 286 35.67 71.59 22.62
N LEU A 287 35.83 70.57 21.78
CA LEU A 287 37.07 70.28 21.07
C LEU A 287 37.47 71.43 20.15
N GLU A 288 36.52 71.98 19.39
CA GLU A 288 36.75 73.10 18.47
C GLU A 288 37.06 74.41 19.21
N LEU A 289 36.41 74.68 20.35
CA LEU A 289 36.77 75.79 21.24
C LEU A 289 38.19 75.60 21.81
N SER A 290 38.54 74.39 22.25
CA SER A 290 39.87 74.05 22.75
C SER A 290 40.95 74.22 21.69
N ARG A 291 40.68 73.81 20.44
CA ARG A 291 41.56 74.04 19.28
C ARG A 291 41.75 75.52 18.98
N ARG A 292 40.69 76.33 19.05
CA ARG A 292 40.78 77.80 18.85
C ARG A 292 41.61 78.46 19.95
N LEU A 293 41.47 78.04 21.20
CA LEU A 293 42.29 78.52 22.33
C LEU A 293 43.76 78.08 22.18
N LEU A 294 44.01 76.84 21.75
CA LEU A 294 45.36 76.35 21.45
C LEU A 294 46.00 77.20 20.35
N ASN A 295 45.33 77.38 19.20
CA ASN A 295 45.83 78.20 18.09
C ASN A 295 46.12 79.66 18.51
N GLN A 296 45.31 80.25 19.40
CA GLN A 296 45.57 81.58 19.98
C GLN A 296 46.81 81.58 20.88
N SER A 297 46.99 80.55 21.72
CA SER A 297 48.18 80.38 22.54
C SER A 297 49.44 80.09 21.73
N GLU A 298 49.32 79.39 20.59
CA GLU A 298 50.43 79.11 19.68
C GLU A 298 50.85 80.36 18.92
N GLY A 299 49.91 81.18 18.41
CA GLY A 299 50.24 82.50 17.84
C GLY A 299 50.82 83.47 18.87
N SER A 300 50.40 83.38 20.13
CA SER A 300 51.01 84.14 21.26
C SER A 300 52.44 83.65 21.55
N ARG A 301 52.67 82.33 21.52
CA ARG A 301 53.99 81.70 21.66
C ARG A 301 54.91 82.06 20.50
N GLU A 302 54.40 82.13 19.27
CA GLU A 302 55.18 82.46 18.07
C GLU A 302 55.55 83.94 18.02
N THR A 303 54.64 84.84 18.40
CA THR A 303 54.98 86.27 18.55
C THR A 303 55.97 86.52 19.68
N LEU A 304 55.87 85.80 20.81
CA LEU A 304 56.90 85.82 21.87
C LEU A 304 58.24 85.23 21.39
N LEU A 305 58.24 84.15 20.60
CA LEU A 305 59.46 83.61 20.01
C LEU A 305 60.11 84.59 19.03
N GLN A 306 59.32 85.27 18.19
CA GLN A 306 59.80 86.33 17.30
C GLN A 306 60.42 87.50 18.09
N GLN A 307 59.80 87.92 19.21
CA GLN A 307 60.39 88.92 20.12
C GLN A 307 61.70 88.43 20.76
N VAL A 308 61.81 87.15 21.13
CA VAL A 308 63.05 86.56 21.65
C VAL A 308 64.13 86.47 20.56
N GLU A 309 63.77 86.15 19.31
CA GLU A 309 64.68 86.17 18.16
C GLU A 309 65.15 87.59 17.83
N GLU A 310 64.25 88.57 17.92
CA GLU A 310 64.59 89.98 17.72
C GLU A 310 65.51 90.50 18.84
N LEU A 311 65.22 90.18 20.11
CA LEU A 311 66.12 90.47 21.24
C LEU A 311 67.48 89.76 21.10
N ARG A 312 67.52 88.53 20.56
CA ARG A 312 68.77 87.82 20.24
C ARG A 312 69.56 88.53 19.14
N THR A 313 68.93 88.98 18.06
CA THR A 313 69.62 89.71 16.99
C THR A 313 70.07 91.10 17.44
N GLN A 314 69.28 91.79 18.26
CA GLN A 314 69.71 93.03 18.93
C GLN A 314 70.91 92.78 19.86
N LEU A 315 70.92 91.67 20.62
CA LEU A 315 72.05 91.29 21.47
C LEU A 315 73.30 90.95 20.66
N THR A 316 73.20 90.19 19.56
CA THR A 316 74.37 89.90 18.70
C THR A 316 74.89 91.14 17.99
N LYS A 317 74.02 92.11 17.65
CA LYS A 317 74.43 93.42 17.16
C LYS A 317 75.17 94.23 18.23
N ALA A 318 74.61 94.34 19.44
CA ALA A 318 75.25 95.02 20.57
C ALA A 318 76.56 94.34 21.00
N GLU A 319 76.68 93.01 20.87
CA GLU A 319 77.93 92.27 21.01
C GLU A 319 78.96 92.62 19.91
N GLY A 320 78.50 92.83 18.67
CA GLY A 320 79.32 93.32 17.56
C GLY A 320 79.84 94.73 17.82
N ASP A 321 78.96 95.65 18.21
CA ASP A 321 79.29 97.03 18.57
C ASP A 321 80.24 97.07 19.78
N ARG A 322 80.02 96.22 20.79
CA ARG A 322 80.92 96.02 21.93
C ARG A 322 82.29 95.52 21.49
N LYS A 323 82.36 94.54 20.58
CA LYS A 323 83.63 94.02 20.03
C LYS A 323 84.35 95.08 19.19
N GLY A 324 83.64 95.93 18.46
CA GLY A 324 84.18 97.09 17.74
C GLY A 324 84.80 98.12 18.68
N LEU A 325 84.03 98.59 19.68
CA LEU A 325 84.52 99.53 20.70
C LEU A 325 85.70 98.95 21.51
N GLN A 326 85.69 97.64 21.78
CA GLN A 326 86.78 96.95 22.49
C GLN A 326 88.12 96.97 21.72
N HIS A 327 88.11 97.16 20.39
CA HIS A 327 89.34 97.37 19.61
C HIS A 327 89.83 98.83 19.62
N GLN A 328 88.96 99.81 19.92
CA GLN A 328 89.32 101.22 19.94
C GLN A 328 89.76 101.72 21.34
N VAL A 329 89.43 100.98 22.40
CA VAL A 329 89.85 101.27 23.80
C VAL A 329 91.25 100.74 24.14
N SER A 330 91.83 99.85 23.32
CA SER A 330 93.13 99.21 23.64
C SER A 330 94.37 100.07 23.34
N TYR A 331 94.22 101.32 22.91
CA TYR A 331 95.35 102.19 22.50
C TYR A 331 95.43 103.55 23.22
N ILE A 332 94.54 103.86 24.17
CA ILE A 332 94.55 105.12 24.93
C ILE A 332 94.32 104.86 26.42
N SER A 333 95.40 104.65 27.18
CA SER A 333 95.58 105.19 28.55
C SER A 333 96.94 104.78 29.16
N LYS A 334 97.95 105.63 28.99
CA LYS A 334 99.19 105.62 29.80
C LYS A 334 99.78 107.03 29.94
N GLN A 335 99.10 107.90 30.70
CA GLN A 335 99.77 108.97 31.44
C GLN A 335 98.89 109.52 32.58
N GLN A 336 99.51 109.62 33.75
CA GLN A 336 99.11 110.44 34.91
C GLN A 336 99.52 111.91 34.68
N PRO A 337 99.26 112.85 35.62
CA PRO A 337 98.05 113.07 36.43
C PRO A 337 97.63 114.56 36.44
N SER A 338 96.50 114.91 37.09
CA SER A 338 96.47 116.10 37.97
C SER A 338 95.26 116.12 38.92
N GLN A 339 95.46 116.61 40.13
CA GLN A 339 94.43 117.15 41.04
C GLN A 339 94.89 118.57 41.44
N ARG A 340 93.97 119.55 41.47
CA ARG A 340 94.07 120.89 42.09
C ARG A 340 92.77 121.68 41.77
N ASP A 341 92.38 122.77 42.42
CA ASP A 341 93.02 123.71 43.39
C ASP A 341 91.93 124.25 44.39
N ASP A 342 92.15 125.17 45.34
CA ASP A 342 93.33 125.95 45.80
C ASP A 342 93.59 125.64 47.31
N GLN A 343 93.57 126.47 48.39
CA GLN A 343 93.56 127.92 48.68
C GLN A 343 94.18 128.08 50.11
N ARG A 344 95.34 128.73 50.30
CA ARG A 344 95.58 130.18 50.59
C ARG A 344 95.32 130.60 52.06
N ASP A 345 96.13 131.45 52.73
CA ASP A 345 97.42 132.09 52.37
C ASP A 345 98.59 131.49 53.20
N ASP A 346 99.37 132.07 54.13
CA ASP A 346 99.64 133.46 54.58
C ASP A 346 101.12 133.61 55.07
N TRP A 347 101.49 134.65 55.83
CA TRP A 347 102.85 135.24 55.78
C TRP A 347 103.63 135.41 57.10
N ARG A 348 104.87 135.85 56.91
CA ARG A 348 106.07 135.77 57.78
C ARG A 348 106.24 137.13 58.54
N PHE A 349 107.19 137.41 59.44
CA PHE A 349 108.64 137.12 59.43
C PHE A 349 109.38 137.60 60.72
N ARG A 350 110.42 136.85 61.16
CA ARG A 350 111.74 137.28 61.74
C ARG A 350 111.92 137.79 63.22
N ARG A 351 112.72 137.01 63.98
CA ARG A 351 113.70 137.30 65.09
C ARG A 351 113.53 138.48 66.07
N GLY A 352 113.70 138.17 67.38
CA GLY A 352 114.57 138.95 68.30
C GLY A 352 114.31 138.85 69.81
N VAL A 353 115.20 138.18 70.56
CA VAL A 353 115.71 138.44 71.94
C VAL A 353 114.92 139.43 72.83
N GLU A 354 114.62 139.26 74.13
CA GLU A 354 114.78 138.24 75.19
C GLU A 354 114.37 138.96 76.51
N ARG A 355 113.90 138.26 77.56
CA ARG A 355 113.59 138.75 78.94
C ARG A 355 112.23 139.44 79.22
N GLU A 356 111.21 138.63 79.51
CA GLU A 356 110.20 138.95 80.55
C GLU A 356 109.67 137.66 81.22
N LYS A 357 110.59 136.70 81.42
CA LYS A 357 110.33 135.27 81.63
C LYS A 357 109.43 134.92 82.85
N GLN A 358 109.39 135.76 83.88
CA GLN A 358 108.80 135.41 85.18
C GLN A 358 107.27 135.54 85.27
N SER A 359 106.60 136.09 84.24
CA SER A 359 105.13 136.15 84.18
C SER A 359 104.49 134.85 83.64
N VAL A 360 105.19 134.17 82.73
CA VAL A 360 104.63 133.07 81.92
C VAL A 360 104.49 131.75 82.72
N GLU A 361 105.35 131.53 83.71
CA GLU A 361 105.40 130.25 84.44
C GLU A 361 104.10 129.96 85.22
N GLN A 362 103.37 130.98 85.67
CA GLN A 362 102.05 130.82 86.30
C GLN A 362 100.99 130.36 85.28
N GLN A 363 100.99 130.93 84.07
CA GLN A 363 100.04 130.60 83.00
C GLN A 363 100.28 129.19 82.41
N MET A 364 101.50 128.66 82.52
CA MET A 364 101.82 127.28 82.13
C MET A 364 101.23 126.20 83.04
N ALA A 365 100.67 126.55 84.21
CA ALA A 365 100.01 125.59 85.10
C ALA A 365 98.58 125.29 84.62
N ASP A 366 97.75 126.34 84.50
CA ASP A 366 96.33 126.21 84.12
C ASP A 366 96.16 125.63 82.71
N LEU A 367 97.06 125.97 81.78
CA LEU A 367 97.07 125.40 80.42
C LEU A 367 97.30 123.89 80.38
N ARG A 368 97.96 123.28 81.38
CA ARG A 368 98.16 121.81 81.42
C ARG A 368 96.87 121.08 81.72
N VAL A 369 96.15 121.49 82.78
CA VAL A 369 94.85 120.92 83.14
C VAL A 369 93.86 121.04 81.98
N HIS A 370 93.91 122.16 81.24
CA HIS A 370 93.08 122.36 80.07
C HIS A 370 93.46 121.45 78.87
N LEU A 371 94.74 121.13 78.70
CA LEU A 371 95.23 120.17 77.71
C LEU A 371 94.90 118.72 78.10
N ASP A 372 95.02 118.35 79.38
CA ASP A 372 94.70 117.01 79.87
C ASP A 372 93.20 116.69 79.69
N LEU A 373 92.32 117.67 79.95
CA LEU A 373 90.88 117.57 79.67
C LEU A 373 90.60 117.43 78.16
N ASN A 374 91.31 118.17 77.31
CA ASN A 374 91.15 118.07 75.86
C ASN A 374 91.70 116.75 75.29
N ALA A 375 92.77 116.19 75.87
CA ALA A 375 93.31 114.89 75.50
C ALA A 375 92.29 113.77 75.83
N MET A 376 91.76 113.76 77.06
CA MET A 376 90.68 112.86 77.48
C MET A 376 89.43 112.97 76.59
N ALA A 377 89.07 114.19 76.16
CA ALA A 377 87.96 114.38 75.22
C ALA A 377 88.28 113.80 73.83
N SER A 378 89.50 113.97 73.32
CA SER A 378 89.94 113.40 72.04
C SER A 378 89.95 111.87 72.07
N GLU A 379 90.47 111.26 73.15
CA GLU A 379 90.45 109.80 73.32
C GLU A 379 89.01 109.26 73.42
N LEU A 380 88.11 109.96 74.10
CA LEU A 380 86.68 109.63 74.16
C LEU A 380 86.02 109.69 72.77
N GLU A 381 86.34 110.71 71.97
CA GLU A 381 85.86 110.81 70.58
C GLU A 381 86.44 109.72 69.66
N GLU A 382 87.68 109.29 69.87
CA GLU A 382 88.28 108.21 69.10
C GLU A 382 87.72 106.84 69.47
N ALA A 383 87.48 106.60 70.77
CA ALA A 383 86.73 105.46 71.26
C ALA A 383 85.32 105.44 70.67
N LYS A 384 84.61 106.59 70.66
CA LYS A 384 83.29 106.73 70.02
C LYS A 384 83.35 106.45 68.51
N ARG A 385 84.26 107.08 67.77
CA ARG A 385 84.49 106.84 66.33
C ARG A 385 84.84 105.36 66.05
N CYS A 386 85.43 104.64 67.02
CA CYS A 386 85.72 103.21 66.92
C CYS A 386 84.48 102.34 67.18
N MET A 387 83.71 102.66 68.23
CA MET A 387 82.42 102.02 68.53
C MET A 387 81.46 102.14 67.34
N GLU A 388 81.25 103.34 66.81
CA GLU A 388 80.36 103.53 65.65
C GLU A 388 80.85 102.78 64.40
N ARG A 389 82.16 102.53 64.24
CA ARG A 389 82.68 101.68 63.15
C ARG A 389 82.30 100.22 63.39
N LYS A 390 82.47 99.72 64.62
CA LYS A 390 82.07 98.37 65.00
C LYS A 390 80.55 98.15 65.00
N GLU A 391 79.76 99.20 65.26
CA GLU A 391 78.30 99.17 65.12
C GLU A 391 77.86 99.10 63.65
N ARG A 392 78.52 99.85 62.74
CA ARG A 392 78.28 99.73 61.29
C ARG A 392 78.69 98.36 60.74
N GLU A 393 79.83 97.82 61.18
CA GLU A 393 80.24 96.43 60.87
C GLU A 393 79.20 95.41 61.39
N LYS A 394 78.77 95.55 62.65
CA LYS A 394 77.75 94.68 63.27
C LYS A 394 76.42 94.77 62.54
N ALA A 395 75.96 95.96 62.15
CA ALA A 395 74.74 96.15 61.37
C ALA A 395 74.84 95.50 59.98
N SER A 396 75.99 95.61 59.31
CA SER A 396 76.26 94.93 58.04
C SER A 396 76.23 93.40 58.18
N LEU A 397 76.85 92.86 59.23
CA LEU A 397 76.83 91.42 59.52
C LEU A 397 75.42 90.93 59.90
N VAL A 398 74.64 91.70 60.67
CA VAL A 398 73.24 91.38 60.97
C VAL A 398 72.40 91.35 59.69
N ALA A 399 72.53 92.34 58.81
CA ALA A 399 71.84 92.35 57.52
C ALA A 399 72.22 91.14 56.63
N GLN A 400 73.51 90.74 56.63
CA GLN A 400 73.96 89.53 55.95
C GLN A 400 73.36 88.25 56.56
N MET A 401 73.32 88.14 57.89
CA MET A 401 72.67 87.03 58.59
C MET A 401 71.17 86.98 58.31
N GLU A 402 70.47 88.12 58.22
CA GLU A 402 69.07 88.20 57.83
C GLU A 402 68.84 87.75 56.38
N THR A 403 69.72 88.12 55.44
CA THR A 403 69.64 87.59 54.06
C THR A 403 69.86 86.08 54.01
N LEU A 404 70.88 85.56 54.70
CA LEU A 404 71.15 84.12 54.74
C LEU A 404 70.01 83.34 55.43
N THR A 405 69.43 83.89 56.50
CA THR A 405 68.29 83.28 57.20
C THR A 405 67.05 83.23 56.28
N ARG A 406 66.81 84.30 55.51
CA ARG A 406 65.73 84.36 54.51
C ARG A 406 65.95 83.37 53.37
N ASP A 407 67.18 83.22 52.89
CA ASP A 407 67.53 82.27 51.83
C ASP A 407 67.46 80.81 52.29
N LEU A 408 67.78 80.53 53.56
CA LEU A 408 67.56 79.22 54.18
C LEU A 408 66.06 78.92 54.31
N ALA A 409 65.26 79.83 54.87
CA ALA A 409 63.81 79.66 54.98
C ALA A 409 63.12 79.51 53.61
N ASN A 410 63.61 80.20 52.57
CA ASN A 410 63.16 80.02 51.20
C ASN A 410 63.48 78.62 50.66
N LYS A 411 64.66 78.07 50.96
CA LYS A 411 65.06 76.70 50.57
C LYS A 411 64.28 75.63 51.33
N GLU A 412 64.05 75.82 52.63
CA GLU A 412 63.19 74.94 53.43
C GLU A 412 61.77 74.92 52.87
N LYS A 413 61.21 76.08 52.50
CA LYS A 413 59.91 76.17 51.83
C LYS A 413 59.89 75.44 50.48
N GLN A 414 60.95 75.56 49.68
CA GLN A 414 61.08 74.80 48.41
C GLN A 414 61.19 73.28 48.66
N GLN A 415 61.91 72.85 49.69
CA GLN A 415 62.01 71.44 50.08
C GLN A 415 60.67 70.87 50.55
N LEU A 416 59.90 71.62 51.34
CA LEU A 416 58.54 71.26 51.72
C LEU A 416 57.62 71.13 50.50
N GLN A 417 57.68 72.09 49.56
CA GLN A 417 56.92 72.01 48.30
C GLN A 417 57.27 70.78 47.46
N MET A 418 58.54 70.40 47.35
CA MET A 418 58.94 69.15 46.68
C MET A 418 58.46 67.90 47.43
N LEU A 419 58.50 67.91 48.77
CA LEU A 419 57.98 66.79 49.59
C LEU A 419 56.46 66.63 49.46
N ASP A 420 55.72 67.73 49.38
CA ASP A 420 54.26 67.69 49.17
C ASP A 420 53.91 67.23 47.75
N GLN A 421 54.63 67.69 46.72
CA GLN A 421 54.52 67.15 45.35
C GLN A 421 54.81 65.65 45.29
N LEU A 422 55.82 65.15 46.02
CA LEU A 422 56.11 63.71 46.09
C LEU A 422 55.00 62.91 46.78
N LYS A 423 54.34 63.46 47.81
CA LYS A 423 53.14 62.86 48.43
C LYS A 423 51.95 62.85 47.47
N GLU A 424 51.71 63.94 46.73
CA GLU A 424 50.66 64.01 45.71
C GLU A 424 50.88 62.95 44.64
N ILE A 425 52.11 62.81 44.12
CA ILE A 425 52.50 61.77 43.17
C ILE A 425 52.31 60.36 43.77
N GLN A 426 52.70 60.12 45.02
CA GLN A 426 52.48 58.84 45.69
C GLN A 426 50.98 58.53 45.82
N ASN A 427 50.17 59.47 46.31
CA ASN A 427 48.72 59.34 46.43
C ASN A 427 48.08 59.02 45.06
N HIS A 428 48.53 59.69 43.99
CA HIS A 428 48.08 59.38 42.64
C HIS A 428 48.43 57.95 42.22
N PHE A 429 49.67 57.49 42.43
CA PHE A 429 50.03 56.09 42.18
C PHE A 429 49.21 55.10 43.00
N GLU A 430 48.93 55.37 44.28
CA GLU A 430 48.08 54.53 45.13
C GLU A 430 46.62 54.49 44.64
N THR A 431 46.07 55.62 44.16
CA THR A 431 44.75 55.63 43.52
C THR A 431 44.73 54.85 42.21
N CYS A 432 45.72 55.03 41.32
CA CYS A 432 45.81 54.29 40.06
C CYS A 432 46.05 52.78 40.28
N GLU A 433 46.79 52.39 41.31
CA GLU A 433 46.92 51.00 41.75
C GLU A 433 45.57 50.42 42.22
N ALA A 434 44.79 51.18 42.99
CA ALA A 434 43.48 50.76 43.46
C ALA A 434 42.43 50.71 42.33
N ASP A 435 42.51 51.63 41.37
CA ASP A 435 41.69 51.64 40.15
C ASP A 435 42.02 50.44 39.27
N ARG A 436 43.31 50.17 39.03
CA ARG A 436 43.78 48.98 38.29
C ARG A 436 43.26 47.69 38.94
N LYS A 437 43.42 47.54 40.26
CA LYS A 437 42.93 46.36 41.00
C LYS A 437 41.40 46.18 40.89
N ARG A 438 40.63 47.28 40.82
CA ARG A 438 39.19 47.24 40.57
C ARG A 438 38.86 46.83 39.12
N SER A 439 39.60 47.32 38.14
CA SER A 439 39.48 46.88 36.74
C SER A 439 39.88 45.41 36.55
N ASP A 440 40.96 44.94 37.19
CA ASP A 440 41.42 43.55 37.14
C ASP A 440 40.36 42.59 37.70
N LEU A 441 39.66 42.98 38.77
CA LEU A 441 38.51 42.24 39.32
C LEU A 441 37.32 42.24 38.34
N GLN A 442 36.95 43.41 37.79
CA GLN A 442 35.85 43.51 36.82
C GLN A 442 36.12 42.70 35.54
N ILE A 443 37.37 42.66 35.06
CA ILE A 443 37.80 41.81 33.94
C ILE A 443 37.65 40.33 34.33
N SER A 444 38.08 39.94 35.53
CA SER A 444 37.95 38.56 36.02
C SER A 444 36.49 38.11 36.13
N GLU A 445 35.60 38.98 36.62
CA GLU A 445 34.15 38.74 36.67
C GLU A 445 33.56 38.57 35.27
N LEU A 446 33.91 39.45 34.32
CA LEU A 446 33.46 39.37 32.93
C LEU A 446 33.99 38.11 32.21
N SER A 447 35.24 37.72 32.47
CA SER A 447 35.80 36.46 31.97
C SER A 447 35.04 35.25 32.51
N HIS A 448 34.71 35.22 33.81
CA HIS A 448 33.94 34.11 34.39
C HIS A 448 32.51 34.03 33.81
N HIS A 449 31.84 35.17 33.61
CA HIS A 449 30.54 35.21 32.92
C HIS A 449 30.63 34.74 31.46
N ALA A 450 31.72 35.07 30.74
CA ALA A 450 31.95 34.59 29.38
C ALA A 450 32.19 33.08 29.34
N GLU A 451 32.99 32.53 30.27
CA GLU A 451 33.19 31.08 30.38
C GLU A 451 31.89 30.33 30.68
N ASP A 452 31.06 30.84 31.59
CA ASP A 452 29.80 30.18 31.95
C ASP A 452 28.75 30.29 30.84
N ALA A 453 28.79 31.37 30.04
CA ALA A 453 28.05 31.46 28.79
C ALA A 453 28.54 30.45 27.74
N THR A 454 29.85 30.20 27.60
CA THR A 454 30.37 29.16 26.70
C THR A 454 30.00 27.75 27.18
N LYS A 455 30.09 27.47 28.49
CA LYS A 455 29.66 26.18 29.08
C LYS A 455 28.18 25.90 28.83
N GLN A 456 27.32 26.93 28.91
CA GLN A 456 25.90 26.83 28.56
C GLN A 456 25.68 26.59 27.06
N ALA A 457 26.43 27.28 26.18
CA ALA A 457 26.35 27.04 24.74
C ALA A 457 26.79 25.61 24.36
N GLU A 458 27.86 25.10 24.97
CA GLU A 458 28.33 23.71 24.81
C GLU A 458 27.29 22.68 25.32
N HIS A 459 26.58 22.99 26.41
CA HIS A 459 25.48 22.16 26.89
C HIS A 459 24.34 22.08 25.85
N TYR A 460 23.86 23.24 25.36
CA TYR A 460 22.80 23.27 24.35
C TYR A 460 23.21 22.61 23.03
N LEU A 461 24.48 22.73 22.61
CA LEU A 461 25.02 22.01 21.46
C LEU A 461 25.03 20.49 21.69
N SER A 462 25.39 20.04 22.90
CA SER A 462 25.36 18.63 23.28
C SER A 462 23.94 18.05 23.34
N GLU A 463 22.98 18.82 23.83
CA GLU A 463 21.55 18.46 23.81
C GLU A 463 20.98 18.44 22.38
N PHE A 464 21.35 19.41 21.55
CA PHE A 464 20.98 19.44 20.14
C PHE A 464 21.50 18.19 19.40
N GLN A 465 22.78 17.82 19.59
CA GLN A 465 23.36 16.61 18.99
C GLN A 465 22.65 15.32 19.45
N ARG A 466 22.27 15.22 20.73
CA ARG A 466 21.47 14.08 21.24
C ARG A 466 20.07 14.05 20.61
N SER A 467 19.42 15.21 20.48
CA SER A 467 18.12 15.36 19.83
C SER A 467 18.18 14.99 18.34
N GLU A 468 19.24 15.40 17.64
CA GLU A 468 19.50 15.06 16.25
C GLU A 468 19.76 13.56 16.05
N ALA A 469 20.55 12.93 16.92
CA ALA A 469 20.75 11.47 16.89
C ALA A 469 19.42 10.71 17.09
N LEU A 470 18.59 11.13 18.05
CA LEU A 470 17.25 10.55 18.27
C LEU A 470 16.31 10.80 17.06
N ARG A 471 16.42 11.96 16.39
CA ARG A 471 15.70 12.26 15.15
C ARG A 471 16.12 11.30 14.03
N ASP A 472 17.42 11.06 13.86
CA ASP A 472 17.96 10.13 12.85
C ASP A 472 17.58 8.67 13.13
N GLU A 473 17.52 8.24 14.39
CA GLU A 473 16.97 6.92 14.71
C GLU A 473 15.46 6.82 14.43
N ALA A 474 14.68 7.86 14.75
CA ALA A 474 13.26 7.91 14.45
C ALA A 474 12.99 7.94 12.93
N GLU A 475 13.86 8.59 12.16
CA GLU A 475 13.90 8.57 10.70
C GLU A 475 14.14 7.15 10.17
N LYS A 476 15.18 6.46 10.65
CA LYS A 476 15.45 5.04 10.29
C LYS A 476 14.28 4.12 10.63
N ARG A 477 13.74 4.20 11.86
CA ARG A 477 12.56 3.42 12.29
C ARG A 477 11.33 3.69 11.41
N ARG A 478 11.13 4.93 10.96
CA ARG A 478 10.07 5.31 10.00
C ARG A 478 10.31 4.72 8.61
N GLU A 479 11.56 4.63 8.15
CA GLU A 479 11.89 3.99 6.88
C GLU A 479 11.72 2.46 6.92
N ASP A 480 12.09 1.81 8.03
CA ASP A 480 11.82 0.38 8.25
C ASP A 480 10.32 0.07 8.24
N LEU A 481 9.51 0.89 8.92
CA LEU A 481 8.04 0.76 8.91
C LEU A 481 7.46 1.00 7.52
N LYS A 482 7.97 1.98 6.77
CA LYS A 482 7.62 2.24 5.37
C LYS A 482 7.97 1.06 4.45
N MET A 483 9.10 0.39 4.67
CA MET A 483 9.48 -0.82 3.94
C MET A 483 8.58 -2.01 4.30
N LYS A 484 8.37 -2.29 5.59
CA LYS A 484 7.44 -3.33 6.08
C LYS A 484 6.01 -3.12 5.55
N ALA A 485 5.54 -1.87 5.48
CA ALA A 485 4.25 -1.52 4.88
C ALA A 485 4.23 -1.75 3.36
N GLN A 486 5.30 -1.38 2.63
CA GLN A 486 5.40 -1.68 1.20
C GLN A 486 5.42 -3.19 0.92
N ASP A 487 6.14 -3.98 1.70
CA ASP A 487 6.15 -5.45 1.55
C ASP A 487 4.81 -6.08 1.90
N SER A 488 4.12 -5.57 2.93
CA SER A 488 2.72 -5.94 3.20
C SER A 488 1.81 -5.65 2.00
N ILE A 489 1.95 -4.48 1.37
CA ILE A 489 1.20 -4.11 0.16
C ILE A 489 1.57 -5.02 -1.03
N ARG A 490 2.86 -5.38 -1.20
CA ARG A 490 3.31 -6.33 -2.24
C ARG A 490 2.68 -7.72 -2.01
N GLN A 491 2.64 -8.19 -0.77
CA GLN A 491 1.98 -9.45 -0.41
C GLN A 491 0.47 -9.41 -0.65
N TRP A 492 -0.23 -8.33 -0.26
CA TRP A 492 -1.67 -8.19 -0.52
C TRP A 492 -1.99 -8.10 -2.02
N LYS A 493 -1.19 -7.38 -2.81
CA LYS A 493 -1.29 -7.38 -4.29
C LYS A 493 -1.07 -8.77 -4.88
N LEU A 494 -0.12 -9.55 -4.34
CA LEU A 494 0.10 -10.93 -4.77
C LEU A 494 -1.05 -11.87 -4.36
N LYS A 495 -1.66 -11.69 -3.18
CA LYS A 495 -2.87 -12.43 -2.76
C LYS A 495 -4.06 -12.09 -3.65
N HIS A 496 -4.31 -10.81 -3.91
CA HIS A 496 -5.35 -10.35 -4.84
C HIS A 496 -5.15 -10.98 -6.23
N LYS A 497 -3.93 -10.91 -6.79
CA LYS A 497 -3.61 -11.54 -8.09
C LYS A 497 -3.57 -13.07 -8.09
N LYS A 498 -3.72 -13.73 -6.93
CA LYS A 498 -4.03 -15.17 -6.85
C LYS A 498 -5.53 -15.42 -6.85
N LEU A 499 -6.32 -14.53 -6.25
CA LEU A 499 -7.79 -14.59 -6.23
C LEU A 499 -8.41 -14.19 -7.58
N GLU A 500 -7.88 -13.15 -8.26
CA GLU A 500 -8.23 -12.81 -9.65
C GLU A 500 -8.13 -14.06 -10.54
N ARG A 501 -6.94 -14.67 -10.60
CA ARG A 501 -6.69 -15.93 -11.35
C ARG A 501 -7.46 -17.16 -10.86
N ALA A 502 -8.14 -17.10 -9.72
CA ALA A 502 -9.04 -18.16 -9.26
C ALA A 502 -10.48 -17.89 -9.74
N LEU A 503 -10.91 -16.63 -9.75
CA LEU A 503 -12.16 -16.18 -10.34
C LEU A 503 -12.13 -16.33 -11.87
N ASP A 504 -11.04 -15.95 -12.54
CA ASP A 504 -10.84 -16.14 -13.98
C ASP A 504 -11.06 -17.62 -14.37
N LYS A 505 -10.47 -18.55 -13.61
CA LYS A 505 -10.64 -19.99 -13.80
C LYS A 505 -12.03 -20.49 -13.46
N GLN A 506 -12.70 -19.90 -12.48
CA GLN A 506 -14.09 -20.23 -12.18
C GLN A 506 -15.00 -19.79 -13.33
N ALA A 507 -14.78 -18.61 -13.91
CA ALA A 507 -15.45 -18.16 -15.13
C ALA A 507 -15.17 -19.12 -16.31
N GLU A 508 -13.90 -19.44 -16.59
CA GLU A 508 -13.53 -20.45 -17.61
C GLU A 508 -14.26 -21.79 -17.41
N THR A 509 -14.44 -22.26 -16.16
CA THR A 509 -15.20 -23.50 -15.90
C THR A 509 -16.71 -23.33 -16.00
N LEU A 510 -17.25 -22.15 -15.72
CA LEU A 510 -18.67 -21.83 -15.90
C LEU A 510 -19.01 -21.73 -17.40
N ASP A 511 -18.17 -21.08 -18.19
CA ASP A 511 -18.30 -21.00 -19.65
C ASP A 511 -18.24 -22.41 -20.28
N GLN A 512 -17.32 -23.26 -19.84
CA GLN A 512 -17.28 -24.68 -20.23
C GLN A 512 -18.51 -25.49 -19.79
N LEU A 513 -19.30 -25.02 -18.82
CA LEU A 513 -20.54 -25.67 -18.38
C LEU A 513 -21.76 -25.10 -19.12
N THR A 514 -21.80 -23.78 -19.42
CA THR A 514 -22.84 -23.17 -20.24
C THR A 514 -22.74 -23.63 -21.69
N ASP A 515 -21.54 -23.79 -22.25
CA ASP A 515 -21.31 -24.39 -23.57
C ASP A 515 -21.86 -25.82 -23.64
N LYS A 516 -21.51 -26.67 -22.66
CA LYS A 516 -22.03 -28.05 -22.57
C LYS A 516 -23.54 -28.09 -22.42
N ASN A 517 -24.11 -27.19 -21.63
CA ASN A 517 -25.57 -27.08 -21.48
C ASN A 517 -26.22 -26.62 -22.81
N SER A 518 -25.61 -25.68 -23.54
CA SER A 518 -26.07 -25.25 -24.88
C SER A 518 -26.03 -26.41 -25.88
N GLN A 519 -25.03 -27.28 -25.79
CA GLN A 519 -24.88 -28.46 -26.64
C GLN A 519 -25.94 -29.52 -26.32
N ILE A 520 -26.16 -29.82 -25.03
CA ILE A 520 -27.24 -30.71 -24.58
C ILE A 520 -28.62 -30.17 -24.98
N LEU A 521 -28.82 -28.85 -25.01
CA LEU A 521 -30.06 -28.23 -25.50
C LEU A 521 -30.25 -28.40 -27.01
N LYS A 522 -29.19 -28.30 -27.83
CA LYS A 522 -29.25 -28.60 -29.27
C LYS A 522 -29.59 -30.08 -29.51
N GLU A 523 -28.86 -30.99 -28.87
CA GLU A 523 -29.10 -32.45 -28.96
C GLU A 523 -30.53 -32.81 -28.54
N LYS A 524 -31.05 -32.18 -27.48
CA LYS A 524 -32.44 -32.32 -27.05
C LYS A 524 -33.44 -31.83 -28.10
N ASP A 525 -33.17 -30.74 -28.80
CA ASP A 525 -34.07 -30.18 -29.81
C ASP A 525 -33.95 -30.91 -31.17
N GLU A 526 -32.80 -31.47 -31.48
CA GLU A 526 -32.60 -32.46 -32.55
C GLU A 526 -33.40 -33.74 -32.26
N LEU A 527 -33.31 -34.29 -31.04
CA LEU A 527 -34.10 -35.46 -30.62
C LEU A 527 -35.61 -35.20 -30.60
N LYS A 528 -36.06 -34.00 -30.19
CA LYS A 528 -37.47 -33.58 -30.39
C LYS A 528 -37.86 -33.58 -31.86
N SER A 529 -37.00 -33.06 -32.73
CA SER A 529 -37.27 -32.96 -34.17
C SER A 529 -37.37 -34.34 -34.82
N GLN A 530 -36.49 -35.28 -34.42
CA GLN A 530 -36.58 -36.70 -34.79
C GLN A 530 -37.88 -37.35 -34.27
N LEU A 531 -38.28 -37.07 -33.03
CA LEU A 531 -39.54 -37.56 -32.46
C LEU A 531 -40.76 -37.02 -33.23
N TYR A 532 -40.79 -35.74 -33.59
CA TYR A 532 -41.87 -35.17 -34.41
C TYR A 532 -41.91 -35.80 -35.81
N ALA A 533 -40.76 -36.04 -36.45
CA ALA A 533 -40.69 -36.75 -37.72
C ALA A 533 -41.21 -38.20 -37.62
N ALA A 534 -40.84 -38.93 -36.57
CA ALA A 534 -41.34 -40.28 -36.31
C ALA A 534 -42.86 -40.30 -36.01
N LEU A 535 -43.37 -39.33 -35.25
CA LEU A 535 -44.82 -39.17 -35.02
C LEU A 535 -45.57 -38.89 -36.32
N GLN A 536 -45.01 -38.05 -37.21
CA GLN A 536 -45.61 -37.79 -38.52
C GLN A 536 -45.59 -39.03 -39.43
N GLN A 537 -44.54 -39.86 -39.37
CA GLN A 537 -44.50 -41.16 -40.07
C GLN A 537 -45.56 -42.12 -39.53
N ILE A 538 -45.70 -42.25 -38.20
CA ILE A 538 -46.74 -43.07 -37.56
C ILE A 538 -48.14 -42.60 -37.97
N GLU A 539 -48.37 -41.28 -38.04
CA GLU A 539 -49.66 -40.71 -38.42
C GLU A 539 -49.97 -40.86 -39.92
N ASN A 540 -48.95 -40.92 -40.78
CA ASN A 540 -49.10 -41.28 -42.19
C ASN A 540 -49.45 -42.78 -42.33
N LEU A 541 -48.71 -43.66 -41.66
CA LEU A 541 -48.97 -45.12 -41.65
C LEU A 541 -50.36 -45.46 -41.09
N ARG A 542 -50.87 -44.69 -40.12
CA ARG A 542 -52.25 -44.80 -39.62
C ARG A 542 -53.29 -44.44 -40.69
N LYS A 543 -53.05 -43.41 -41.50
CA LYS A 543 -53.92 -43.04 -42.62
C LYS A 543 -53.89 -44.11 -43.70
N GLU A 544 -52.71 -44.59 -44.08
CA GLU A 544 -52.55 -45.69 -45.03
C GLU A 544 -53.26 -46.97 -44.55
N LEU A 545 -53.16 -47.30 -43.26
CA LEU A 545 -53.89 -48.42 -42.65
C LEU A 545 -55.41 -48.21 -42.71
N ASN A 546 -55.92 -47.01 -42.40
CA ASN A 546 -57.33 -46.68 -42.50
C ASN A 546 -57.84 -46.73 -43.96
N ASP A 547 -57.03 -46.28 -44.93
CA ASP A 547 -57.31 -46.39 -46.36
C ASP A 547 -57.35 -47.86 -46.83
N VAL A 548 -56.51 -48.73 -46.27
CA VAL A 548 -56.55 -50.18 -46.54
C VAL A 548 -57.77 -50.83 -45.86
N LEU A 549 -58.10 -50.47 -44.62
CA LEU A 549 -59.27 -50.98 -43.90
C LEU A 549 -60.59 -50.57 -44.57
N THR A 550 -60.70 -49.34 -45.06
CA THR A 550 -61.90 -48.88 -45.80
C THR A 550 -62.02 -49.55 -47.17
N LYS A 551 -60.92 -49.69 -47.92
CA LYS A 551 -60.90 -50.50 -49.17
C LYS A 551 -61.30 -51.96 -48.92
N ARG A 552 -60.82 -52.55 -47.83
CA ARG A 552 -61.19 -53.91 -47.41
C ARG A 552 -62.67 -54.02 -47.04
N ALA A 553 -63.22 -53.08 -46.28
CA ALA A 553 -64.64 -53.06 -45.93
C ALA A 553 -65.53 -52.98 -47.18
N LEU A 554 -65.18 -52.12 -48.16
CA LEU A 554 -65.88 -52.04 -49.45
C LEU A 554 -65.78 -53.36 -50.25
N GLN A 555 -64.65 -54.06 -50.20
CA GLN A 555 -64.49 -55.38 -50.81
C GLN A 555 -65.32 -56.47 -50.11
N GLU A 556 -65.43 -56.41 -48.77
CA GLU A 556 -66.28 -57.32 -47.99
C GLU A 556 -67.78 -57.04 -48.23
N GLU A 557 -68.20 -55.78 -48.38
CA GLU A 557 -69.54 -55.41 -48.85
C GLU A 557 -69.83 -55.88 -50.29
N GLU A 558 -68.87 -55.73 -51.20
CA GLU A 558 -68.95 -56.25 -52.57
C GLU A 558 -69.08 -57.79 -52.60
N LEU A 559 -68.33 -58.49 -51.74
CA LEU A 559 -68.38 -59.95 -51.61
C LEU A 559 -69.73 -60.39 -51.04
N HIS A 560 -70.24 -59.77 -49.97
CA HIS A 560 -71.59 -60.04 -49.47
C HIS A 560 -72.68 -59.75 -50.53
N CYS A 561 -72.52 -58.73 -51.38
CA CYS A 561 -73.42 -58.50 -52.51
C CYS A 561 -73.33 -59.58 -53.61
N LYS A 562 -72.19 -60.25 -53.77
CA LYS A 562 -71.99 -61.38 -54.69
C LYS A 562 -72.50 -62.69 -54.08
N GLU A 563 -72.22 -62.95 -52.80
CA GLU A 563 -72.75 -64.07 -52.01
C GLU A 563 -74.28 -64.05 -51.98
N LYS A 564 -74.89 -62.88 -51.74
CA LYS A 564 -76.36 -62.77 -51.78
C LYS A 564 -76.90 -63.15 -53.16
N LYS A 565 -76.31 -62.62 -54.25
CA LYS A 565 -76.71 -63.00 -55.62
C LYS A 565 -76.53 -64.49 -55.89
N LEU A 566 -75.48 -65.11 -55.35
CA LEU A 566 -75.27 -66.57 -55.43
C LEU A 566 -76.35 -67.32 -54.64
N SER A 567 -76.74 -66.85 -53.46
CA SER A 567 -77.85 -67.43 -52.69
C SER A 567 -79.20 -67.26 -53.40
N ASP A 568 -79.47 -66.10 -53.99
CA ASP A 568 -80.68 -65.82 -54.77
C ASP A 568 -80.74 -66.73 -56.03
N LEU A 569 -79.59 -66.96 -56.68
CA LEU A 569 -79.45 -67.91 -57.80
C LEU A 569 -79.55 -69.38 -57.35
N GLN A 570 -79.05 -69.74 -56.17
CA GLN A 570 -79.19 -71.08 -55.60
C GLN A 570 -80.64 -71.39 -55.21
N SER A 571 -81.40 -70.43 -54.71
CA SER A 571 -82.85 -70.62 -54.52
C SER A 571 -83.59 -70.77 -55.85
N GLN A 572 -83.24 -69.97 -56.87
CA GLN A 572 -83.81 -70.13 -58.22
C GLN A 572 -83.44 -71.49 -58.84
N GLN A 573 -82.20 -71.98 -58.63
CA GLN A 573 -81.81 -73.32 -59.04
C GLN A 573 -82.61 -74.39 -58.30
N ALA A 574 -82.80 -74.28 -56.98
CA ALA A 574 -83.59 -75.23 -56.20
C ALA A 574 -85.08 -75.22 -56.59
N GLU A 575 -85.65 -74.06 -56.94
CA GLU A 575 -87.00 -73.93 -57.49
C GLU A 575 -87.11 -74.60 -58.88
N LEU A 576 -86.13 -74.41 -59.76
CA LEU A 576 -86.07 -75.06 -61.07
C LEU A 576 -85.82 -76.58 -60.95
N GLU A 577 -84.98 -77.03 -60.03
CA GLU A 577 -84.77 -78.45 -59.74
C GLU A 577 -86.04 -79.10 -59.15
N LEU A 578 -86.79 -78.38 -58.32
CA LEU A 578 -88.09 -78.81 -57.83
C LEU A 578 -89.11 -78.90 -58.97
N GLU A 579 -89.11 -77.97 -59.92
CA GLU A 579 -90.04 -78.03 -61.07
C GLU A 579 -89.62 -79.08 -62.12
N VAL A 580 -88.32 -79.31 -62.32
CA VAL A 580 -87.81 -80.47 -63.06
C VAL A 580 -88.21 -81.76 -62.35
N LYS A 581 -88.20 -81.83 -61.02
CA LYS A 581 -88.70 -82.98 -60.27
C LYS A 581 -90.21 -83.14 -60.38
N ASN A 582 -91.00 -82.06 -60.29
CA ASN A 582 -92.45 -82.08 -60.47
C ASN A 582 -92.83 -82.58 -61.87
N SER A 583 -92.11 -82.12 -62.89
CA SER A 583 -92.31 -82.55 -64.28
C SER A 583 -91.81 -83.97 -64.54
N LEU A 584 -90.72 -84.42 -63.90
CA LEU A 584 -90.35 -85.84 -63.89
C LEU A 584 -91.41 -86.70 -63.19
N ASP A 585 -92.03 -86.24 -62.09
CA ASP A 585 -93.11 -86.96 -61.41
C ASP A 585 -94.42 -86.96 -62.23
N THR A 586 -94.70 -85.93 -63.06
CA THR A 586 -95.81 -86.02 -64.03
C THR A 586 -95.47 -86.91 -65.23
N ILE A 587 -94.22 -86.92 -65.71
CA ILE A 587 -93.74 -87.88 -66.71
C ILE A 587 -93.86 -89.31 -66.17
N HIS A 588 -93.43 -89.60 -64.94
CA HIS A 588 -93.59 -90.92 -64.32
C HIS A 588 -95.07 -91.32 -64.17
N ARG A 589 -95.98 -90.37 -63.86
CA ARG A 589 -97.42 -90.62 -63.87
C ARG A 589 -97.92 -90.96 -65.28
N LEU A 590 -97.55 -90.19 -66.29
CA LEU A 590 -97.90 -90.44 -67.69
C LEU A 590 -97.31 -91.76 -68.21
N GLU A 591 -96.08 -92.12 -67.82
CA GLU A 591 -95.49 -93.44 -68.07
C GLU A 591 -96.27 -94.55 -67.37
N SER A 592 -96.70 -94.34 -66.12
CA SER A 592 -97.47 -95.35 -65.37
C SER A 592 -98.83 -95.59 -66.01
N GLU A 593 -99.47 -94.53 -66.53
CA GLU A 593 -100.72 -94.60 -67.28
C GLU A 593 -100.49 -95.21 -68.68
N LEU A 594 -99.39 -94.90 -69.36
CA LEU A 594 -98.99 -95.55 -70.61
C LEU A 594 -98.68 -97.05 -70.40
N LYS A 595 -98.06 -97.41 -69.28
CA LYS A 595 -97.85 -98.80 -68.85
C LYS A 595 -99.18 -99.48 -68.48
N ARG A 596 -100.16 -98.75 -67.94
CA ARG A 596 -101.53 -99.24 -67.69
C ARG A 596 -102.31 -99.45 -69.00
N GLN A 597 -102.21 -98.52 -69.95
CA GLN A 597 -102.80 -98.65 -71.28
C GLN A 597 -102.12 -99.75 -72.11
N SER A 598 -100.80 -99.89 -72.01
CA SER A 598 -100.05 -101.01 -72.60
C SER A 598 -100.49 -102.35 -71.99
N LYS A 599 -100.68 -102.42 -70.67
CA LYS A 599 -101.29 -103.59 -70.01
C LYS A 599 -102.70 -103.89 -70.54
N MET A 600 -103.60 -102.90 -70.59
CA MET A 600 -104.94 -103.08 -71.17
C MET A 600 -104.86 -103.51 -72.64
N GLN A 601 -103.95 -102.95 -73.44
CA GLN A 601 -103.78 -103.36 -74.84
C GLN A 601 -103.21 -104.77 -74.96
N SER A 602 -102.31 -105.19 -74.05
CA SER A 602 -101.81 -106.57 -73.98
C SER A 602 -102.89 -107.55 -73.52
N GLN A 603 -103.80 -107.11 -72.65
CA GLN A 603 -104.92 -107.88 -72.15
C GLN A 603 -106.01 -108.02 -73.22
N ILE A 604 -106.36 -106.95 -73.94
CA ILE A 604 -107.23 -107.00 -75.13
C ILE A 604 -106.60 -107.86 -76.24
N LYS A 605 -105.26 -107.85 -76.41
CA LYS A 605 -104.56 -108.78 -77.31
C LYS A 605 -104.65 -110.22 -76.80
N ALA A 606 -104.55 -110.47 -75.50
CA ALA A 606 -104.70 -111.79 -74.90
C ALA A 606 -106.15 -112.30 -74.97
N GLU A 607 -107.15 -111.43 -74.81
CA GLU A 607 -108.58 -111.73 -75.00
C GLU A 607 -108.89 -111.98 -76.48
N LYS A 608 -108.30 -111.20 -77.40
CA LYS A 608 -108.35 -111.49 -78.84
C LYS A 608 -107.70 -112.84 -79.17
N ILE A 609 -106.54 -113.13 -78.60
CA ILE A 609 -105.86 -114.42 -78.76
C ILE A 609 -106.70 -115.55 -78.16
N HIS A 610 -107.31 -115.38 -76.98
CA HIS A 610 -108.21 -116.35 -76.37
C HIS A 610 -109.46 -116.60 -77.25
N LEU A 611 -110.02 -115.58 -77.90
CA LEU A 611 -111.13 -115.76 -78.85
C LEU A 611 -110.67 -116.42 -80.16
N GLU A 612 -109.46 -116.13 -80.64
CA GLU A 612 -108.84 -116.81 -81.78
C GLU A 612 -108.45 -118.27 -81.43
N GLU A 613 -108.10 -118.55 -80.17
CA GLU A 613 -107.81 -119.85 -79.59
C GLU A 613 -109.08 -120.65 -79.33
N GLU A 614 -110.18 -120.05 -78.89
CA GLU A 614 -111.48 -120.71 -78.76
C GLU A 614 -112.05 -121.09 -80.15
N ILE A 615 -111.88 -120.20 -81.14
CA ILE A 615 -112.10 -120.49 -82.57
C ILE A 615 -111.11 -121.54 -83.11
N ALA A 616 -109.94 -121.70 -82.50
CA ALA A 616 -108.98 -122.75 -82.84
C ALA A 616 -109.26 -124.07 -82.12
N GLU A 617 -109.78 -124.09 -80.89
CA GLU A 617 -110.17 -125.31 -80.15
C GLU A 617 -111.41 -125.94 -80.78
N LEU A 618 -112.34 -125.13 -81.30
CA LEU A 618 -113.43 -125.58 -82.19
C LEU A 618 -112.93 -126.17 -83.53
N LYS A 619 -111.64 -126.00 -83.88
CA LYS A 619 -110.97 -126.64 -85.04
C LYS A 619 -109.93 -127.70 -84.66
N MET A 620 -109.42 -127.66 -83.43
CA MET A 620 -108.40 -128.57 -82.91
C MET A 620 -109.04 -129.78 -82.24
N SER A 621 -110.24 -129.66 -81.69
CA SER A 621 -111.13 -130.81 -81.47
C SER A 621 -111.37 -131.58 -82.78
N GLN A 622 -111.55 -130.87 -83.90
CA GLN A 622 -111.65 -131.43 -85.25
C GLN A 622 -110.31 -131.97 -85.82
N ALA A 623 -109.17 -131.80 -85.13
CA ALA A 623 -107.83 -132.20 -85.59
C ALA A 623 -107.08 -133.15 -84.65
N GLN A 624 -107.43 -133.20 -83.36
CA GLN A 624 -106.91 -134.19 -82.40
C GLN A 624 -107.37 -135.61 -82.72
N ASP A 625 -108.41 -135.76 -83.56
CA ASP A 625 -108.76 -137.00 -84.27
C ASP A 625 -107.62 -137.52 -85.20
N LYS A 626 -106.54 -136.77 -85.44
CA LYS A 626 -105.60 -137.07 -86.54
C LYS A 626 -104.10 -137.19 -86.22
N THR A 627 -103.51 -136.32 -85.39
CA THR A 627 -102.04 -136.31 -85.11
C THR A 627 -101.75 -135.81 -83.69
N LYS A 628 -101.10 -136.55 -82.77
CA LYS A 628 -100.49 -137.91 -82.81
C LYS A 628 -99.14 -138.12 -83.54
N LEU A 629 -98.44 -137.06 -83.98
CA LEU A 629 -97.07 -137.14 -84.56
C LEU A 629 -96.22 -135.91 -84.17
N LEU A 630 -95.88 -135.82 -82.89
CA LEU A 630 -94.89 -134.86 -82.36
C LEU A 630 -93.45 -135.36 -82.65
N GLU A 631 -92.45 -134.50 -82.42
CA GLU A 631 -91.36 -134.68 -81.44
C GLU A 631 -90.03 -133.98 -81.84
N MET A 632 -89.77 -133.79 -83.13
CA MET A 632 -88.55 -133.10 -83.60
C MET A 632 -88.58 -131.59 -83.29
N GLN A 633 -87.60 -130.93 -82.65
CA GLN A 633 -86.52 -131.21 -81.69
C GLN A 633 -85.42 -130.15 -81.93
N GLU A 634 -84.90 -129.58 -80.85
CA GLU A 634 -83.62 -128.86 -80.65
C GLU A 634 -82.75 -128.46 -81.87
N SER A 635 -82.40 -127.17 -82.02
CA SER A 635 -81.32 -126.76 -82.97
C SER A 635 -80.62 -125.39 -82.79
N ILE A 636 -81.12 -124.42 -82.01
CA ILE A 636 -80.65 -123.01 -82.12
C ILE A 636 -80.11 -122.45 -80.78
N LYS A 637 -78.81 -122.08 -80.72
CA LYS A 637 -78.16 -121.59 -79.47
C LYS A 637 -77.00 -120.56 -79.59
N ASP A 638 -76.49 -120.22 -80.79
CA ASP A 638 -75.08 -119.82 -80.93
C ASP A 638 -74.73 -118.31 -80.95
N LEU A 639 -75.68 -117.37 -81.02
CA LEU A 639 -75.38 -115.96 -81.35
C LEU A 639 -75.00 -115.07 -80.14
N SER A 640 -73.86 -115.37 -79.50
CA SER A 640 -73.30 -114.59 -78.36
C SER A 640 -72.09 -113.68 -78.71
N ALA A 641 -71.79 -113.46 -79.99
CA ALA A 641 -70.47 -113.01 -80.45
C ALA A 641 -70.18 -111.49 -80.45
N ILE A 642 -71.18 -110.61 -80.29
CA ILE A 642 -71.08 -109.19 -80.73
C ILE A 642 -70.51 -108.23 -79.64
N ARG A 643 -70.06 -108.74 -78.49
CA ARG A 643 -69.79 -107.90 -77.28
C ARG A 643 -68.41 -107.21 -77.21
N ALA A 644 -67.68 -107.06 -78.32
CA ALA A 644 -66.25 -106.72 -78.31
C ALA A 644 -65.89 -105.23 -78.62
N ASP A 645 -66.55 -104.59 -79.58
CA ASP A 645 -65.99 -103.40 -80.26
C ASP A 645 -66.03 -102.06 -79.49
N LEU A 646 -66.70 -102.00 -78.34
CA LEU A 646 -66.96 -100.73 -77.63
C LEU A 646 -65.78 -100.19 -76.80
N ALA A 647 -64.68 -100.93 -76.68
CA ALA A 647 -63.58 -100.58 -75.76
C ALA A 647 -62.65 -99.45 -76.26
N ASN A 648 -62.49 -99.25 -77.57
CA ASN A 648 -61.35 -98.49 -78.12
C ASN A 648 -61.48 -96.95 -78.06
N LYS A 649 -62.65 -96.38 -77.76
CA LYS A 649 -62.86 -94.91 -77.82
C LYS A 649 -62.44 -94.12 -76.57
N LEU A 650 -62.02 -94.78 -75.49
CA LEU A 650 -61.68 -94.09 -74.23
C LEU A 650 -60.23 -93.56 -74.18
N ALA A 651 -59.38 -93.92 -75.16
CA ALA A 651 -57.92 -93.83 -75.04
C ALA A 651 -57.29 -92.59 -75.73
N GLU A 652 -58.07 -91.59 -76.15
CA GLU A 652 -57.57 -90.43 -76.90
C GLU A 652 -57.52 -89.14 -76.07
N GLU A 653 -58.52 -88.90 -75.21
CA GLU A 653 -58.60 -87.71 -74.33
C GLU A 653 -57.42 -87.54 -73.36
N GLU A 654 -56.81 -88.63 -72.87
CA GLU A 654 -55.69 -88.54 -71.93
C GLU A 654 -54.41 -87.88 -72.51
N ARG A 655 -54.30 -87.76 -73.84
CA ARG A 655 -53.09 -87.20 -74.47
C ARG A 655 -53.05 -85.67 -74.45
N ALA A 656 -54.21 -85.00 -74.56
CA ALA A 656 -54.27 -83.53 -74.62
C ALA A 656 -53.75 -82.85 -73.33
N LYS A 657 -53.97 -83.49 -72.18
CA LYS A 657 -53.70 -82.92 -70.84
C LYS A 657 -52.21 -82.78 -70.49
N LYS A 658 -51.29 -83.38 -71.25
CA LYS A 658 -49.84 -83.45 -70.91
C LYS A 658 -48.98 -82.35 -71.54
N ALA A 659 -49.47 -81.62 -72.55
CA ALA A 659 -48.69 -80.56 -73.20
C ALA A 659 -48.54 -79.30 -72.32
N VAL A 660 -49.64 -78.82 -71.73
CA VAL A 660 -49.74 -77.53 -71.01
C VAL A 660 -48.86 -77.46 -69.75
N LEU A 661 -48.41 -78.60 -69.22
CA LEU A 661 -47.52 -78.64 -68.05
C LEU A 661 -46.05 -78.30 -68.36
N LYS A 662 -45.64 -78.27 -69.63
CA LYS A 662 -44.24 -77.98 -70.00
C LYS A 662 -43.95 -76.48 -69.97
N ASP A 663 -44.80 -75.66 -70.57
CA ASP A 663 -44.55 -74.23 -70.80
C ASP A 663 -44.46 -73.43 -69.47
N LEU A 664 -45.18 -73.89 -68.43
CA LEU A 664 -45.09 -73.34 -67.07
C LEU A 664 -43.72 -73.57 -66.40
N SER A 665 -42.96 -74.58 -66.82
CA SER A 665 -41.62 -74.85 -66.28
C SER A 665 -40.53 -73.95 -66.87
N GLU A 666 -40.75 -73.41 -68.07
CA GLU A 666 -39.75 -72.58 -68.77
C GLU A 666 -39.86 -71.12 -68.33
N LEU A 667 -41.07 -70.59 -68.13
CA LEU A 667 -41.29 -69.25 -67.54
C LEU A 667 -40.80 -69.16 -66.08
N THR A 668 -40.90 -70.24 -65.30
CA THR A 668 -40.43 -70.27 -63.89
C THR A 668 -38.90 -70.44 -63.76
N ALA A 669 -38.21 -70.80 -64.84
CA ALA A 669 -36.75 -70.71 -64.92
C ALA A 669 -36.30 -69.28 -65.26
N GLN A 670 -36.99 -68.60 -66.18
CA GLN A 670 -36.62 -67.26 -66.66
C GLN A 670 -36.82 -66.13 -65.63
N ALA A 671 -37.61 -66.37 -64.57
CA ALA A 671 -37.70 -65.48 -63.43
C ALA A 671 -36.42 -65.52 -62.56
N LYS A 672 -35.88 -66.71 -62.30
CA LYS A 672 -34.78 -66.93 -61.34
C LYS A 672 -33.46 -66.34 -61.83
N SER A 673 -33.15 -66.41 -63.12
CA SER A 673 -31.93 -65.79 -63.66
C SER A 673 -31.93 -64.26 -63.48
N LYS A 674 -33.11 -63.62 -63.43
CA LYS A 674 -33.23 -62.17 -63.17
C LYS A 674 -33.12 -61.82 -61.69
N GLU A 675 -33.52 -62.73 -60.80
CA GLU A 675 -33.22 -62.63 -59.37
C GLU A 675 -31.71 -62.77 -59.12
N GLU A 676 -31.02 -63.63 -59.87
CA GLU A 676 -29.56 -63.77 -59.86
C GLU A 676 -28.84 -62.53 -60.45
N GLU A 677 -29.28 -62.01 -61.59
CA GLU A 677 -28.77 -60.75 -62.19
C GLU A 677 -28.92 -59.58 -61.20
N THR A 678 -30.10 -59.38 -60.61
CA THR A 678 -30.31 -58.31 -59.62
C THR A 678 -29.51 -58.53 -58.32
N ALA A 679 -29.30 -59.78 -57.89
CA ALA A 679 -28.41 -60.09 -56.77
C ALA A 679 -26.95 -59.70 -57.07
N THR A 680 -26.44 -59.94 -58.29
CA THR A 680 -25.07 -59.54 -58.65
C THR A 680 -24.90 -58.01 -58.66
N ILE A 681 -25.86 -57.26 -59.21
CA ILE A 681 -25.88 -55.79 -59.17
C ILE A 681 -25.90 -55.28 -57.71
N ILE A 682 -26.70 -55.90 -56.83
CA ILE A 682 -26.73 -55.58 -55.40
C ILE A 682 -25.38 -55.88 -54.70
N THR A 683 -24.66 -56.92 -55.10
CA THR A 683 -23.29 -57.16 -54.56
C THR A 683 -22.27 -56.16 -55.08
N GLN A 684 -22.39 -55.69 -56.33
CA GLN A 684 -21.47 -54.71 -56.91
C GLN A 684 -21.65 -53.33 -56.29
N LEU A 685 -22.88 -52.85 -56.13
CA LEU A 685 -23.17 -51.57 -55.44
C LEU A 685 -22.74 -51.58 -53.97
N LYS A 686 -22.78 -52.74 -53.30
CA LYS A 686 -22.20 -52.89 -51.95
C LYS A 686 -20.68 -52.76 -51.98
N LEU A 687 -20.00 -53.39 -52.95
CA LEU A 687 -18.55 -53.31 -53.09
C LEU A 687 -18.09 -51.86 -53.33
N GLU A 688 -18.78 -51.11 -54.21
CA GLU A 688 -18.52 -49.70 -54.49
C GLU A 688 -18.72 -48.82 -53.24
N ARG A 689 -19.84 -48.99 -52.53
CA ARG A 689 -20.10 -48.29 -51.27
C ARG A 689 -19.04 -48.59 -50.21
N ASP A 690 -18.62 -49.85 -50.09
CA ASP A 690 -17.63 -50.27 -49.10
C ASP A 690 -16.20 -49.85 -49.51
N VAL A 691 -15.94 -49.54 -50.79
CA VAL A 691 -14.71 -48.86 -51.26
C VAL A 691 -14.75 -47.39 -50.86
N HIS A 692 -15.83 -46.67 -51.15
CA HIS A 692 -15.97 -45.26 -50.77
C HIS A 692 -15.93 -45.06 -49.24
N GLN A 693 -16.45 -46.01 -48.45
CA GLN A 693 -16.28 -45.99 -46.99
C GLN A 693 -14.79 -46.05 -46.60
N ARG A 694 -14.01 -46.95 -47.20
CA ARG A 694 -12.56 -47.05 -46.96
C ARG A 694 -11.81 -45.80 -47.42
N GLU A 695 -12.16 -45.21 -48.56
CA GLU A 695 -11.59 -43.95 -49.03
C GLU A 695 -11.87 -42.79 -48.05
N LEU A 696 -13.07 -42.73 -47.46
CA LEU A 696 -13.42 -41.76 -46.43
C LEU A 696 -12.68 -42.01 -45.11
N ASP A 697 -12.51 -43.27 -44.70
CA ASP A 697 -11.77 -43.65 -43.50
C ASP A 697 -10.26 -43.37 -43.65
N ASP A 698 -9.68 -43.60 -44.83
CA ASP A 698 -8.29 -43.27 -45.18
C ASP A 698 -8.07 -41.75 -45.27
N LEU A 699 -8.99 -41.00 -45.89
CA LEU A 699 -8.95 -39.53 -45.90
C LEU A 699 -9.08 -38.95 -44.49
N THR A 700 -9.94 -39.53 -43.65
CA THR A 700 -10.08 -39.14 -42.24
C THR A 700 -8.81 -39.44 -41.45
N SER A 701 -8.20 -40.60 -41.66
CA SER A 701 -6.93 -41.00 -41.04
C SER A 701 -5.76 -40.12 -41.50
N SER A 702 -5.74 -39.75 -42.78
CA SER A 702 -4.77 -38.80 -43.35
C SER A 702 -4.94 -37.40 -42.75
N LEU A 703 -6.18 -36.90 -42.64
CA LEU A 703 -6.49 -35.62 -42.01
C LEU A 703 -6.09 -35.61 -40.51
N GLN A 704 -6.36 -36.69 -39.78
CA GLN A 704 -5.87 -36.85 -38.40
C GLN A 704 -4.34 -36.90 -38.33
N SER A 705 -3.66 -37.60 -39.25
CA SER A 705 -2.20 -37.63 -39.34
C SER A 705 -1.60 -36.24 -39.59
N VAL A 706 -2.19 -35.45 -40.50
CA VAL A 706 -1.79 -34.06 -40.76
C VAL A 706 -2.06 -33.18 -39.54
N LYS A 707 -3.20 -33.32 -38.86
CA LYS A 707 -3.51 -32.60 -37.61
C LYS A 707 -2.51 -32.92 -36.50
N MET A 708 -2.16 -34.19 -36.31
CA MET A 708 -1.15 -34.62 -35.33
C MET A 708 0.24 -34.08 -35.65
N LYS A 709 0.64 -34.03 -36.93
CA LYS A 709 1.90 -33.40 -37.36
C LYS A 709 1.89 -31.89 -37.16
N HIS A 710 0.75 -31.22 -37.38
CA HIS A 710 0.63 -29.78 -37.12
C HIS A 710 0.73 -29.47 -35.62
N GLU A 711 0.07 -30.25 -34.78
CA GLU A 711 0.18 -30.17 -33.31
C GLU A 711 1.62 -30.44 -32.84
N GLN A 712 2.29 -31.47 -33.38
CA GLN A 712 3.71 -31.73 -33.10
C GLN A 712 4.60 -30.56 -33.51
N ASN A 713 4.41 -29.98 -34.71
CA ASN A 713 5.15 -28.80 -35.16
C ASN A 713 4.91 -27.57 -34.25
N ILE A 714 3.70 -27.38 -33.74
CA ILE A 714 3.38 -26.31 -32.77
C ILE A 714 4.10 -26.58 -31.44
N GLN A 715 4.10 -27.81 -30.95
CA GLN A 715 4.80 -28.19 -29.71
C GLN A 715 6.31 -28.06 -29.84
N GLU A 716 6.90 -28.40 -31.00
CA GLU A 716 8.31 -28.22 -31.29
C GLU A 716 8.69 -26.75 -31.44
N LEU A 717 7.87 -25.93 -32.11
CA LEU A 717 8.07 -24.48 -32.19
C LEU A 717 7.99 -23.82 -30.80
N MET A 718 7.04 -24.24 -29.96
CA MET A 718 6.94 -23.82 -28.57
C MET A 718 8.12 -24.31 -27.71
N LYS A 719 8.73 -25.45 -28.04
CA LYS A 719 9.97 -25.95 -27.42
C LYS A 719 11.18 -25.13 -27.89
N HIS A 720 11.22 -24.71 -29.16
CA HIS A 720 12.24 -23.83 -29.71
C HIS A 720 12.22 -22.45 -29.03
N PHE A 721 11.07 -21.77 -28.99
CA PHE A 721 10.95 -20.49 -28.29
C PHE A 721 11.26 -20.57 -26.79
N LYS A 722 10.94 -21.68 -26.12
CA LYS A 722 11.38 -21.93 -24.73
C LYS A 722 12.90 -22.08 -24.62
N LYS A 723 13.54 -22.77 -25.56
CA LYS A 723 15.00 -22.93 -25.64
C LYS A 723 15.69 -21.59 -25.89
N GLU A 724 15.30 -20.84 -26.92
CA GLU A 724 15.83 -19.50 -27.23
C GLU A 724 15.65 -18.53 -26.06
N LYS A 725 14.49 -18.55 -25.39
CA LYS A 725 14.27 -17.77 -24.17
C LYS A 725 15.24 -18.16 -23.05
N SER A 726 15.41 -19.46 -22.79
CA SER A 726 16.35 -19.93 -21.77
C SER A 726 17.80 -19.60 -22.12
N GLU A 727 18.15 -19.59 -23.41
CA GLU A 727 19.46 -19.20 -23.91
C GLU A 727 19.68 -17.69 -23.77
N ALA A 728 18.70 -16.85 -24.06
CA ALA A 728 18.74 -15.41 -23.78
C ALA A 728 18.86 -15.13 -22.27
N GLU A 729 18.14 -15.86 -21.42
CA GLU A 729 18.26 -15.77 -19.96
C GLU A 729 19.63 -16.23 -19.44
N ASN A 730 20.25 -17.24 -20.07
CA ASN A 730 21.63 -17.67 -19.80
C ASN A 730 22.65 -16.60 -20.24
N HIS A 731 22.46 -15.96 -21.41
CA HIS A 731 23.30 -14.85 -21.85
C HIS A 731 23.17 -13.64 -20.92
N ILE A 732 21.96 -13.32 -20.42
CA ILE A 732 21.75 -12.26 -19.43
C ILE A 732 22.42 -12.60 -18.09
N ARG A 733 22.38 -13.87 -17.64
CA ARG A 733 23.08 -14.30 -16.42
C ARG A 733 24.60 -14.20 -16.58
N THR A 734 25.17 -14.77 -17.64
CA THR A 734 26.63 -14.70 -17.89
C THR A 734 27.15 -13.28 -18.14
N LEU A 735 26.33 -12.37 -18.70
CA LEU A 735 26.67 -10.94 -18.78
C LEU A 735 26.63 -10.24 -17.41
N LYS A 736 25.72 -10.64 -16.51
CA LYS A 736 25.70 -10.14 -15.12
C LYS A 736 26.86 -10.67 -14.30
N GLU A 737 27.19 -11.96 -14.42
CA GLU A 737 28.36 -12.57 -13.79
C GLU A 737 29.66 -11.87 -14.23
N LYS A 738 29.79 -11.57 -15.53
CA LYS A 738 30.91 -10.76 -16.06
C LYS A 738 30.91 -9.31 -15.58
N HIS A 739 29.73 -8.70 -15.37
CA HIS A 739 29.63 -7.36 -14.79
C HIS A 739 30.14 -7.35 -13.35
N ILE A 740 29.64 -8.27 -12.52
CA ILE A 740 30.03 -8.43 -11.12
C ILE A 740 31.53 -8.76 -11.02
N SER A 741 32.04 -9.70 -11.83
CA SER A 741 33.48 -10.02 -11.88
C SER A 741 34.34 -8.81 -12.26
N ASN A 742 33.89 -7.95 -13.18
CA ASN A 742 34.61 -6.73 -13.54
C ASN A 742 34.56 -5.68 -12.41
N GLU A 743 33.45 -5.58 -11.68
CA GLU A 743 33.32 -4.72 -10.50
C GLU A 743 34.19 -5.21 -9.34
N GLU A 744 34.24 -6.52 -9.09
CA GLU A 744 35.12 -7.15 -8.10
C GLU A 744 36.62 -6.99 -8.43
N GLU A 745 37.00 -7.07 -9.72
CA GLU A 745 38.35 -6.73 -10.13
C GLU A 745 38.65 -5.23 -10.03
N HIS A 746 37.68 -4.36 -10.32
CA HIS A 746 37.86 -2.91 -10.16
C HIS A 746 37.98 -2.53 -8.67
N LEU A 747 37.22 -3.18 -7.79
CA LEU A 747 37.36 -3.05 -6.34
C LEU A 747 38.72 -3.55 -5.87
N ARG A 748 39.19 -4.72 -6.34
CA ARG A 748 40.55 -5.20 -6.03
C ARG A 748 41.64 -4.24 -6.47
N ARG A 749 41.58 -3.70 -7.70
CA ARG A 749 42.54 -2.68 -8.18
C ARG A 749 42.52 -1.40 -7.34
N MET A 750 41.35 -0.98 -6.85
CA MET A 750 41.22 0.16 -5.94
C MET A 750 41.81 -0.15 -4.56
N GLU A 751 41.58 -1.35 -4.04
CA GLU A 751 42.10 -1.85 -2.77
C GLU A 751 43.63 -1.99 -2.80
N GLU A 752 44.17 -2.53 -3.89
CA GLU A 752 45.61 -2.61 -4.19
C GLU A 752 46.26 -1.22 -4.25
N ALA A 753 45.64 -0.24 -4.93
CA ALA A 753 46.12 1.13 -4.96
C ALA A 753 46.03 1.82 -3.59
N ARG A 754 44.99 1.53 -2.80
CA ARG A 754 44.84 2.01 -1.41
C ARG A 754 45.92 1.46 -0.49
N LEU A 755 46.30 0.19 -0.67
CA LEU A 755 47.41 -0.44 0.05
C LEU A 755 48.76 0.16 -0.37
N GLN A 756 49.02 0.33 -1.67
CA GLN A 756 50.24 1.01 -2.16
C GLN A 756 50.39 2.44 -1.61
N LEU A 757 49.30 3.20 -1.51
CA LEU A 757 49.32 4.53 -0.87
C LEU A 757 49.55 4.46 0.65
N LYS A 758 49.04 3.43 1.33
CA LYS A 758 49.37 3.19 2.75
C LYS A 758 50.84 2.84 2.96
N ASP A 759 51.40 1.99 2.11
CA ASP A 759 52.80 1.58 2.21
C ASP A 759 53.73 2.77 1.91
N GLN A 760 53.36 3.65 0.97
CA GLN A 760 54.07 4.91 0.72
C GLN A 760 54.01 5.86 1.93
N LEU A 761 52.86 5.99 2.59
CA LEU A 761 52.74 6.78 3.82
C LEU A 761 53.58 6.19 4.95
N LEU A 762 53.55 4.86 5.15
CA LEU A 762 54.35 4.17 6.16
C LEU A 762 55.86 4.35 5.91
N CYS A 763 56.31 4.25 4.66
CA CYS A 763 57.70 4.57 4.30
C CYS A 763 58.05 6.01 4.68
N LEU A 764 57.23 7.01 4.31
CA LEU A 764 57.45 8.41 4.66
C LEU A 764 57.40 8.69 6.17
N GLU A 765 56.58 7.96 6.94
CA GLU A 765 56.57 8.00 8.40
C GLU A 765 57.89 7.44 8.96
N THR A 766 58.35 6.28 8.50
CA THR A 766 59.65 5.71 8.93
C THR A 766 60.85 6.56 8.48
N GLU A 767 60.77 7.27 7.36
CA GLU A 767 61.77 8.25 6.95
C GLU A 767 61.77 9.46 7.89
N GLN A 768 60.61 9.97 8.29
CA GLN A 768 60.51 11.05 9.30
C GLN A 768 61.03 10.60 10.67
N GLU A 769 60.66 9.42 11.16
CA GLU A 769 61.21 8.86 12.40
C GLU A 769 62.72 8.63 12.32
N SER A 770 63.23 8.19 11.15
CA SER A 770 64.67 8.03 10.91
C SER A 770 65.40 9.38 10.93
N ILE A 771 64.86 10.40 10.25
CA ILE A 771 65.40 11.77 10.26
C ILE A 771 65.40 12.36 11.68
N LEU A 772 64.29 12.23 12.42
CA LEU A 772 64.21 12.64 13.82
C LEU A 772 65.19 11.86 14.70
N GLY A 773 65.40 10.57 14.44
CA GLY A 773 66.38 9.72 15.12
C GLY A 773 67.83 10.06 14.77
N VAL A 774 68.12 10.58 13.58
CA VAL A 774 69.44 11.10 13.18
C VAL A 774 69.69 12.46 13.84
N ILE A 775 68.75 13.41 13.71
CA ILE A 775 68.80 14.71 14.39
C ILE A 775 68.96 14.53 15.90
N GLY A 776 68.22 13.59 16.50
CA GLY A 776 68.35 13.22 17.90
C GLY A 776 69.77 12.75 18.25
N LYS A 777 70.37 11.85 17.47
CA LYS A 777 71.75 11.38 17.66
C LYS A 777 72.79 12.48 17.44
N GLU A 778 72.55 13.44 16.55
CA GLU A 778 73.46 14.55 16.26
C GLU A 778 73.39 15.64 17.34
N ILE A 779 72.21 15.93 17.89
CA ILE A 779 72.04 16.72 19.13
C ILE A 779 72.76 16.02 20.28
N ASP A 780 72.57 14.71 20.45
CA ASP A 780 73.17 13.91 21.50
C ASP A 780 74.71 13.84 21.35
N ALA A 781 75.22 13.82 20.12
CA ALA A 781 76.64 13.95 19.80
C ALA A 781 77.19 15.36 20.07
N ALA A 782 76.46 16.42 19.71
CA ALA A 782 76.81 17.80 20.01
C ALA A 782 76.86 18.05 21.53
N CYS A 783 75.88 17.57 22.29
CA CYS A 783 75.92 17.62 23.76
C CYS A 783 77.14 16.87 24.32
N LYS A 784 77.55 15.75 23.72
CA LYS A 784 78.75 14.99 24.10
C LYS A 784 80.06 15.67 23.69
N THR A 785 80.11 16.42 22.59
CA THR A 785 81.29 17.23 22.23
C THR A 785 81.39 18.47 23.10
N PHE A 786 80.30 19.22 23.33
CA PHE A 786 80.29 20.32 24.31
C PHE A 786 80.68 19.87 25.73
N SER A 787 80.26 18.66 26.15
CA SER A 787 80.63 18.06 27.44
C SER A 787 82.13 17.65 27.54
N LYS A 788 82.82 17.46 26.41
CA LYS A 788 84.28 17.21 26.38
C LYS A 788 85.10 18.48 26.18
N ASP A 789 84.73 19.30 25.22
CA ASP A 789 85.40 20.54 24.84
C ASP A 789 85.38 21.58 25.98
N SER A 790 84.31 21.62 26.78
CA SER A 790 84.26 22.41 28.02
C SER A 790 85.28 21.96 29.07
N MET A 791 85.61 20.68 29.13
CA MET A 791 86.53 20.12 30.13
C MET A 791 88.00 20.42 29.81
N GLU A 792 88.34 20.57 28.52
CA GLU A 792 89.69 20.96 28.09
C GLU A 792 89.89 22.48 28.03
N LYS A 793 88.87 23.26 27.62
CA LYS A 793 88.97 24.73 27.51
C LYS A 793 88.91 25.48 28.84
N LEU A 794 88.43 24.85 29.92
CA LEU A 794 88.43 25.44 31.28
C LEU A 794 89.82 25.71 31.88
N LYS A 795 90.92 25.36 31.19
CA LYS A 795 92.29 25.69 31.60
C LYS A 795 92.91 26.93 30.94
N VAL A 796 92.22 27.61 30.03
CA VAL A 796 92.81 28.69 29.20
C VAL A 796 92.27 30.09 29.52
N PHE A 797 91.11 30.22 30.16
CA PHE A 797 90.44 31.51 30.41
C PHE A 797 90.74 32.14 31.78
N THR A 798 92.02 32.21 32.17
CA THR A 798 92.46 32.88 33.41
C THR A 798 93.44 34.03 33.16
N SER A 799 93.04 35.00 32.33
CA SER A 799 93.74 36.29 32.18
C SER A 799 92.82 37.38 31.59
N GLY A 800 92.12 38.11 32.47
CA GLY A 800 91.24 39.24 32.10
C GLY A 800 90.43 39.69 33.33
N PRO A 801 90.41 40.99 33.70
CA PRO A 801 89.82 41.43 34.96
C PRO A 801 88.32 41.75 34.89
N GLU A 802 87.73 41.94 36.08
CA GLU A 802 86.41 42.57 36.32
C GLU A 802 85.16 41.89 35.72
N ILE A 803 84.67 40.85 36.40
CA ILE A 803 83.43 40.92 37.22
C ILE A 803 83.31 39.62 38.04
N HIS A 804 83.04 39.75 39.34
CA HIS A 804 83.24 38.66 40.31
C HIS A 804 82.06 37.66 40.40
N TYR A 805 81.68 37.05 39.26
CA TYR A 805 80.70 35.97 39.25
C TYR A 805 81.37 34.65 39.69
N ASP A 806 81.22 34.28 40.97
CA ASP A 806 81.81 33.04 41.51
C ASP A 806 81.30 31.81 40.73
N PRO A 807 82.19 31.04 40.05
CA PRO A 807 81.80 29.84 39.32
C PRO A 807 81.14 28.80 40.22
N HIS A 808 81.54 28.67 41.49
CA HIS A 808 80.94 27.72 42.42
C HIS A 808 79.52 28.14 42.80
N ARG A 809 79.27 29.43 43.04
CA ARG A 809 77.92 29.99 43.24
C ARG A 809 77.03 29.83 42.00
N TRP A 810 77.54 30.07 40.80
CA TRP A 810 76.76 29.82 39.57
C TRP A 810 76.48 28.33 39.36
N LEU A 811 77.46 27.45 39.58
CA LEU A 811 77.26 26.01 39.47
C LEU A 811 76.28 25.50 40.53
N ALA A 812 76.30 26.06 41.74
CA ALA A 812 75.36 25.75 42.81
C ALA A 812 73.93 26.25 42.50
N GLU A 813 73.77 27.47 41.98
CA GLU A 813 72.46 27.97 41.52
C GLU A 813 71.92 27.14 40.36
N SER A 814 72.74 26.85 39.35
CA SER A 814 72.36 26.03 38.19
C SER A 814 72.04 24.60 38.60
N LYS A 815 72.81 24.00 39.51
CA LYS A 815 72.49 22.69 40.12
C LYS A 815 71.16 22.73 40.87
N THR A 816 70.92 23.76 41.69
CA THR A 816 69.66 23.90 42.45
C THR A 816 68.47 24.10 41.51
N LYS A 817 68.61 24.89 40.45
CA LYS A 817 67.58 25.10 39.42
C LYS A 817 67.29 23.81 38.62
N LEU A 818 68.33 23.07 38.22
CA LEU A 818 68.17 21.76 37.58
C LEU A 818 67.55 20.72 38.52
N GLN A 819 67.97 20.69 39.79
CA GLN A 819 67.41 19.78 40.79
C GLN A 819 65.94 20.10 41.08
N TRP A 820 65.55 21.38 41.11
CA TRP A 820 64.15 21.80 41.17
C TRP A 820 63.37 21.38 39.92
N LEU A 821 63.92 21.60 38.71
CA LEU A 821 63.29 21.14 37.45
C LEU A 821 63.12 19.62 37.41
N CYS A 822 64.08 18.83 37.92
CA CYS A 822 63.94 17.39 38.04
C CYS A 822 62.84 16.98 39.02
N GLU A 823 62.67 17.71 40.13
CA GLU A 823 61.61 17.40 41.10
C GLU A 823 60.23 17.85 40.61
N GLU A 824 60.10 19.00 39.95
CA GLU A 824 58.86 19.44 39.29
C GLU A 824 58.49 18.50 38.12
N LEU A 825 59.46 17.96 37.38
CA LEU A 825 59.21 16.93 36.36
C LEU A 825 58.71 15.62 36.97
N LYS A 826 59.30 15.15 38.08
CA LYS A 826 58.77 13.99 38.83
C LYS A 826 57.37 14.27 39.36
N GLU A 827 57.10 15.47 39.88
CA GLU A 827 55.80 15.80 40.43
C GLU A 827 54.74 15.94 39.33
N ARG A 828 55.10 16.44 38.14
CA ARG A 828 54.26 16.33 36.94
C ARG A 828 54.02 14.88 36.53
N GLU A 829 55.04 14.03 36.57
CA GLU A 829 54.89 12.61 36.23
C GLU A 829 53.99 11.86 37.24
N THR A 830 54.04 12.18 38.54
CA THR A 830 53.15 11.58 39.54
C THR A 830 51.73 12.15 39.47
N ARG A 831 51.57 13.46 39.24
CA ARG A 831 50.26 14.09 38.94
C ARG A 831 49.64 13.46 37.69
N GLU A 832 50.42 13.25 36.62
CA GLU A 832 49.94 12.61 35.39
C GLU A 832 49.59 11.13 35.61
N LYS A 833 50.41 10.37 36.35
CA LYS A 833 50.09 8.98 36.75
C LYS A 833 48.77 8.91 37.54
N SER A 834 48.53 9.86 38.44
CA SER A 834 47.27 9.99 39.19
C SER A 834 46.08 10.27 38.27
N VAL A 835 46.18 11.25 37.36
CA VAL A 835 45.13 11.57 36.38
C VAL A 835 44.87 10.39 35.43
N ARG A 836 45.90 9.69 34.97
CA ARG A 836 45.77 8.46 34.17
C ARG A 836 45.05 7.35 34.94
N GLN A 837 45.33 7.19 36.24
CA GLN A 837 44.61 6.23 37.10
C GLN A 837 43.14 6.62 37.29
N GLN A 838 42.83 7.89 37.57
CA GLN A 838 41.46 8.39 37.66
C GLN A 838 40.68 8.20 36.35
N LEU A 839 41.33 8.43 35.20
CA LEU A 839 40.73 8.22 33.89
C LEU A 839 40.49 6.73 33.59
N VAL A 840 41.34 5.82 34.08
CA VAL A 840 41.10 4.37 34.02
C VAL A 840 39.95 3.94 34.92
N LEU A 841 39.83 4.50 36.13
CA LEU A 841 38.71 4.23 37.05
C LEU A 841 37.38 4.73 36.48
N CYS A 842 37.32 5.97 35.97
CA CYS A 842 36.12 6.50 35.29
C CYS A 842 35.74 5.65 34.05
N ARG A 843 36.72 5.15 33.29
CA ARG A 843 36.50 4.16 32.20
C ARG A 843 36.13 2.76 32.68
N GLN A 844 36.25 2.44 33.97
CA GLN A 844 35.81 1.18 34.59
C GLN A 844 34.36 1.35 35.06
N GLU A 845 34.08 2.41 35.82
CA GLU A 845 32.73 2.81 36.26
C GLU A 845 31.76 2.98 35.08
N LEU A 846 32.20 3.62 33.98
CA LEU A 846 31.39 3.75 32.75
C LEU A 846 31.08 2.39 32.09
N ARG A 847 31.98 1.41 32.16
CA ARG A 847 31.73 0.05 31.62
C ARG A 847 30.77 -0.73 32.50
N GLU A 848 30.95 -0.67 33.81
CA GLU A 848 30.04 -1.30 34.78
C GLU A 848 28.63 -0.67 34.71
N LEU A 849 28.53 0.64 34.43
CA LEU A 849 27.26 1.30 34.12
C LEU A 849 26.65 0.83 32.79
N THR A 850 27.42 0.65 31.71
CA THR A 850 26.88 0.12 30.44
C THR A 850 26.43 -1.34 30.58
N GLU A 851 27.23 -2.20 31.20
CA GLU A 851 26.87 -3.61 31.46
C GLU A 851 25.62 -3.71 32.34
N HIS A 852 25.48 -2.83 33.35
CA HIS A 852 24.27 -2.75 34.15
C HIS A 852 23.05 -2.31 33.32
N LYS A 853 23.16 -1.27 32.47
CA LYS A 853 22.05 -0.83 31.60
C LYS A 853 21.69 -1.89 30.55
N GLU A 854 22.65 -2.64 30.02
CA GLU A 854 22.40 -3.79 29.14
C GLU A 854 21.65 -4.90 29.90
N SER A 855 22.02 -5.20 31.16
CA SER A 855 21.30 -6.17 31.98
C SER A 855 19.85 -5.74 32.31
N GLU A 856 19.61 -4.44 32.53
CA GLU A 856 18.24 -3.91 32.70
C GLU A 856 17.42 -4.05 31.41
N LEU A 857 18.01 -3.71 30.25
CA LEU A 857 17.35 -3.83 28.94
C LEU A 857 16.99 -5.28 28.64
N LEU A 858 17.89 -6.24 28.92
CA LEU A 858 17.60 -7.67 28.78
C LEU A 858 16.44 -8.11 29.69
N CYS A 859 16.41 -7.68 30.97
CA CYS A 859 15.29 -7.95 31.86
C CYS A 859 13.95 -7.37 31.35
N LEU A 860 13.99 -6.18 30.71
CA LEU A 860 12.82 -5.56 30.11
C LEU A 860 12.36 -6.29 28.84
N PHE A 861 13.28 -6.76 27.99
CA PHE A 861 12.94 -7.58 26.83
C PHE A 861 12.30 -8.90 27.26
N GLU A 862 12.84 -9.62 28.23
CA GLU A 862 12.19 -10.83 28.74
C GLU A 862 10.82 -10.55 29.41
N HIS A 863 10.57 -9.32 29.87
CA HIS A 863 9.25 -8.95 30.40
C HIS A 863 8.25 -8.70 29.26
N ILE A 864 8.68 -8.05 28.18
CA ILE A 864 7.89 -7.85 26.97
C ILE A 864 7.56 -9.19 26.31
N GLU A 865 8.53 -10.10 26.14
CA GLU A 865 8.29 -11.43 25.57
C GLU A 865 7.26 -12.24 26.39
N ARG A 866 7.30 -12.14 27.72
CA ARG A 866 6.27 -12.76 28.59
C ARG A 866 4.90 -12.09 28.46
N GLN A 867 4.82 -10.78 28.24
CA GLN A 867 3.56 -10.11 27.95
C GLN A 867 3.01 -10.51 26.57
N GLU A 868 3.87 -10.64 25.55
CA GLU A 868 3.48 -11.11 24.21
C GLU A 868 2.98 -12.56 24.27
N GLN A 869 3.64 -13.45 25.01
CA GLN A 869 3.18 -14.83 25.25
C GLN A 869 1.80 -14.86 25.92
N LEU A 870 1.57 -14.08 26.98
CA LEU A 870 0.27 -13.98 27.66
C LEU A 870 -0.83 -13.41 26.73
N LEU A 871 -0.49 -12.48 25.85
CA LEU A 871 -1.42 -11.95 24.84
C LEU A 871 -1.71 -13.01 23.76
N GLU A 872 -0.73 -13.80 23.33
CA GLU A 872 -0.95 -14.92 22.42
C GLU A 872 -1.81 -16.01 23.07
N GLU A 873 -1.58 -16.36 24.34
CA GLU A 873 -2.42 -17.29 25.11
C GLU A 873 -3.88 -16.79 25.18
N PHE A 874 -4.10 -15.53 25.56
CA PHE A 874 -5.44 -14.90 25.55
C PHE A 874 -6.07 -14.89 24.14
N HIS A 875 -5.28 -14.66 23.09
CA HIS A 875 -5.76 -14.75 21.71
C HIS A 875 -6.05 -16.19 21.25
N HIS A 876 -5.41 -17.21 21.83
CA HIS A 876 -5.74 -18.62 21.57
C HIS A 876 -6.98 -19.06 22.38
N GLU A 877 -7.09 -18.69 23.66
CA GLU A 877 -8.28 -18.93 24.47
C GLU A 877 -9.52 -18.27 23.84
N LYS A 878 -9.41 -17.02 23.39
CA LYS A 878 -10.47 -16.30 22.66
C LYS A 878 -10.81 -16.90 21.28
N ARG A 879 -9.98 -17.80 20.74
CA ARG A 879 -10.28 -18.61 19.53
C ARG A 879 -10.83 -20.00 19.88
N GLY A 880 -10.44 -20.58 21.01
CA GLY A 880 -10.98 -21.86 21.51
C GLY A 880 -12.35 -21.74 22.18
N GLY A 881 -12.65 -20.61 22.82
CA GLY A 881 -13.87 -20.35 23.61
C GLY A 881 -15.19 -20.26 22.83
N SER A 882 -15.25 -20.77 21.61
CA SER A 882 -16.46 -20.75 20.76
C SER A 882 -17.36 -21.98 20.89
N THR A 883 -17.25 -22.76 21.97
CA THR A 883 -18.24 -23.79 22.36
C THR A 883 -18.10 -24.23 23.84
N CYS A 884 -18.60 -23.42 24.78
CA CYS A 884 -19.10 -23.90 26.07
C CYS A 884 -20.13 -22.94 26.67
N SER A 885 -21.08 -23.47 27.44
CA SER A 885 -22.22 -22.74 27.99
C SER A 885 -21.89 -21.94 29.26
N LEU A 886 -22.65 -20.87 29.48
CA LEU A 886 -22.70 -20.06 30.70
C LEU A 886 -22.62 -20.88 31.99
N SER A 887 -21.74 -20.47 32.91
CA SER A 887 -21.96 -20.60 34.35
C SER A 887 -21.40 -19.38 35.08
N SER A 888 -22.28 -18.68 35.81
CA SER A 888 -21.93 -17.46 36.54
C SER A 888 -21.31 -17.80 37.89
N SER A 889 -20.22 -17.13 38.27
CA SER A 889 -19.81 -16.97 39.67
C SER A 889 -19.04 -15.67 39.88
N SER A 890 -19.51 -14.84 40.80
CA SER A 890 -18.76 -13.73 41.35
C SER A 890 -17.78 -14.21 42.42
N ALA A 891 -16.52 -13.79 42.34
CA ALA A 891 -15.53 -14.01 43.40
C ALA A 891 -14.69 -12.76 43.61
N PHE A 892 -15.04 -11.99 44.64
CA PHE A 892 -14.28 -10.85 45.13
C PHE A 892 -13.16 -11.37 46.05
N MET A 893 -11.89 -11.13 45.73
CA MET A 893 -10.77 -11.42 46.64
C MET A 893 -9.67 -10.35 46.57
N GLU A 894 -9.17 -9.99 47.74
CA GLU A 894 -8.09 -9.03 47.95
C GLU A 894 -6.69 -9.64 47.67
N PRO A 895 -5.68 -8.83 47.33
CA PRO A 895 -4.32 -9.32 47.12
C PRO A 895 -3.60 -9.60 48.44
N GLN A 896 -3.36 -10.89 48.76
CA GLN A 896 -2.36 -11.31 49.75
C GLN A 896 -1.18 -12.01 49.07
N GLY A 897 0.06 -11.64 49.42
CA GLY A 897 1.23 -12.28 48.79
C GLY A 897 2.64 -11.73 49.07
N TRP A 898 2.82 -10.73 49.94
CA TRP A 898 4.17 -10.20 50.27
C TRP A 898 5.03 -11.22 51.05
N LYS A 899 5.77 -12.09 50.34
CA LYS A 899 6.82 -12.94 50.92
C LYS A 899 8.16 -12.21 50.94
N LYS A 900 8.53 -11.68 52.12
CA LYS A 900 9.91 -11.25 52.42
C LYS A 900 10.85 -12.47 52.48
N PRO A 901 12.07 -12.38 51.93
CA PRO A 901 13.21 -13.14 52.41
C PRO A 901 13.80 -12.43 53.65
N THR A 902 13.97 -13.15 54.75
CA THR A 902 14.70 -12.70 55.95
C THR A 902 15.92 -13.59 56.18
N GLY A 903 17.08 -12.99 56.46
CA GLY A 903 18.39 -13.69 56.51
C GLY A 903 19.45 -12.88 55.76
N THR A 904 19.89 -11.71 56.23
CA THR A 904 20.64 -11.47 57.48
C THR A 904 22.06 -12.05 57.46
N SER A 905 23.04 -11.21 57.12
CA SER A 905 24.40 -11.31 57.66
C SER A 905 24.95 -9.89 57.83
N LEU A 906 25.43 -9.55 59.04
CA LEU A 906 25.91 -8.21 59.37
C LEU A 906 27.44 -8.12 59.32
N ARG A 907 27.95 -7.09 58.63
CA ARG A 907 29.09 -6.25 59.06
C ARG A 907 28.83 -4.81 58.58
N THR A 908 28.21 -3.96 59.39
CA THR A 908 28.87 -3.02 60.33
C THR A 908 29.73 -1.94 59.65
N PHE A 909 29.16 -0.73 59.57
CA PHE A 909 29.70 0.60 59.93
C PHE A 909 31.15 0.68 60.47
N PRO A 910 31.86 1.84 60.41
CA PRO A 910 31.35 3.25 60.33
C PRO A 910 32.01 4.11 59.20
N ASN A 911 31.81 5.43 59.03
CA ASN A 911 31.05 6.47 59.79
C ASN A 911 30.60 7.66 58.92
N CYS A 912 29.60 8.41 59.42
CA CYS A 912 29.36 9.87 59.44
C CYS A 912 29.96 10.86 58.39
N ALA A 913 29.31 12.00 58.08
CA ALA A 913 27.94 12.50 58.36
C ALA A 913 27.67 13.86 57.66
N LEU A 914 26.41 14.33 57.78
CA LEU A 914 25.83 15.64 57.43
C LEU A 914 25.33 15.77 55.97
N ALA A 915 24.15 16.35 55.68
CA ALA A 915 23.23 17.13 56.52
C ALA A 915 21.73 16.76 56.34
N LEU A 916 20.87 17.47 57.10
CA LEU A 916 19.40 17.40 57.15
C LEU A 916 18.77 18.51 56.25
N PRO A 917 17.42 18.68 56.18
CA PRO A 917 16.36 17.73 55.81
C PRO A 917 15.40 18.37 54.74
N LEU A 918 14.09 18.06 54.79
CA LEU A 918 12.95 18.63 54.02
C LEU A 918 12.67 18.05 52.63
N ALA A 919 11.77 17.05 52.59
CA ALA A 919 11.03 16.64 51.39
C ALA A 919 9.57 16.33 51.79
N PHE A 920 8.72 17.36 51.89
CA PHE A 920 7.33 17.21 52.38
C PHE A 920 6.31 18.13 51.66
N SER A 921 6.38 18.18 50.33
CA SER A 921 5.34 18.82 49.49
C SER A 921 5.30 18.18 48.10
N ASN A 922 4.11 17.67 47.73
CA ASN A 922 3.55 17.47 46.37
C ASN A 922 2.62 16.24 46.23
N SER A 923 2.53 15.36 47.23
CA SER A 923 1.53 14.27 47.28
C SER A 923 0.07 14.74 47.46
N LEU A 924 -0.18 16.05 47.50
CA LEU A 924 -1.51 16.66 47.70
C LEU A 924 -2.08 17.38 46.47
N PHE A 925 -1.29 17.63 45.41
CA PHE A 925 -1.79 18.40 44.26
C PHE A 925 -2.60 17.56 43.25
N LEU A 926 -2.37 16.24 43.21
CA LEU A 926 -3.09 15.32 42.31
C LEU A 926 -4.45 14.85 42.86
N ARG A 927 -4.73 15.03 44.16
CA ARG A 927 -6.01 14.64 44.80
C ARG A 927 -7.08 15.73 44.83
N LEU A 928 -6.81 16.90 44.25
CA LEU A 928 -7.75 18.03 44.17
C LEU A 928 -8.31 18.28 42.76
N VAL A 929 -7.92 17.46 41.77
CA VAL A 929 -8.40 17.58 40.38
C VAL A 929 -9.51 16.57 40.07
N GLU A 930 -9.52 15.40 40.74
CA GLU A 930 -10.53 14.35 40.53
C GLU A 930 -11.90 14.65 41.17
N GLN A 931 -12.06 15.75 41.91
CA GLN A 931 -13.31 16.13 42.58
C GLN A 931 -13.93 17.44 42.05
N ALA A 932 -13.72 17.72 40.76
CA ALA A 932 -14.22 18.93 40.07
C ALA A 932 -14.83 18.64 38.68
N VAL A 933 -15.37 17.43 38.47
CA VAL A 933 -16.00 17.00 37.20
C VAL A 933 -17.43 16.45 37.38
N GLU A 934 -17.97 16.48 38.62
CA GLU A 934 -19.40 16.25 38.90
C GLU A 934 -20.11 17.56 39.26
N SER A 935 -20.32 18.42 38.25
CA SER A 935 -21.23 19.58 38.25
C SER A 935 -21.53 20.03 36.82
#